data_AF-A0AAN4TFA9-F1
#
_entry.id   AF-A0AAN4TFA9-F1
#
_cell.length_a   1.000
_cell.length_b   1.000
_cell.length_c   1.000
_cell.angle_alpha   90.00
_cell.angle_beta   90.00
_cell.angle_gamma   90.00
#
_symmetry.space_group_name_H-M   'P 1'
#
loop_
_entity.id
_entity.type
_entity.pdbx_description
1 polymer ?
#
loop_
_entity_poly.entity_id
_entity_poly.type
_entity_poly.pdbx_seq_one_letter_code
_entity_poly.pdbx_strand_id
1 'polypeptide(L)'
;MLKAPLFKALWDFMPAKSDSASADALLDHYFGQLNLIEAYNLNLQRHEDIVQLVQFIKNNTTLRRELLYKEFTKGHGTLLGPVPNSAEKMIELATRIWLMLTPDEWNNNKTLEEFIHDSFPRGDKATSDAIFPMTINAYTLERIGGFHIVWTDNIQDHLSLLMNHGQKELRIFHLTSFLRNYKCSLESGIYPSGFLDETERTIALMLPSTNIECRKWIRKAREEDSLDLEAGNSSAVTRDLESYDYWRLRLLAIIEEYDRTEPTSLKQWALDRRRPNQRYTFWIAVTALALALVFGLIQSVTGIIQCHAGLTVSISATRGSFSLQKEKYTATFLTMILKETTRLELPAAADMHVHLRQGKMMELVVPQIRKGGVDTVFVMPNLVPPVTSVAQALEYKAQLQAIEPNVNYLMSLEAAAVGITGVKVYPQGVTTNSAAGVRDYDEFFPVFAEMEKHDMVLNLHGEVPGSPGSDITDMNAEEKFLPTLKMLNEKFPKLRIILEHCSTEAALEAVRSCSSSVAATITAHHLYLTHHSCENPLAFCKPLPKTSKDRDALLRAVCSGDPKFFFGSDSAPHPRLAKQGGAEGTAKPPAGVFTQPCVVQYVLLALEEGVERGVIANEDITQEKLANFLSVYGRRFYKLPEAKERIVLERRGEVIPESVKSEDGSVEVALSRGGDEVFSLTWKSE
;
A
#
# COMPACT_ATOMS: atom_id res chain seq x y z
N MET A 1 -34.36 -14.07 32.37
CA MET A 1 -35.52 -14.83 31.85
C MET A 1 -35.66 -14.78 30.32
N LEU A 2 -35.12 -13.78 29.61
CA LEU A 2 -35.22 -13.66 28.14
C LEU A 2 -34.28 -14.55 27.30
N LYS A 3 -33.16 -15.06 27.86
CA LYS A 3 -32.15 -15.81 27.11
C LYS A 3 -32.70 -17.08 26.42
N ALA A 4 -33.39 -17.95 27.16
CA ALA A 4 -33.85 -19.24 26.64
C ALA A 4 -34.93 -19.13 25.55
N PRO A 5 -35.99 -18.29 25.70
CA PRO A 5 -36.94 -18.04 24.62
C PRO A 5 -36.29 -17.45 23.37
N LEU A 6 -35.32 -16.54 23.54
CA LEU A 6 -34.61 -15.90 22.42
C LEU A 6 -33.79 -16.92 21.63
N PHE A 7 -33.00 -17.78 22.30
CA PHE A 7 -32.24 -18.84 21.61
C PHE A 7 -33.12 -19.78 20.81
N LYS A 8 -34.22 -20.24 21.42
CA LYS A 8 -35.16 -21.15 20.76
C LYS A 8 -35.81 -20.48 19.54
N ALA A 9 -36.13 -19.19 19.62
CA ALA A 9 -36.75 -18.46 18.52
C ALA A 9 -35.79 -18.17 17.36
N LEU A 10 -34.52 -17.85 17.65
CA LEU A 10 -33.53 -17.48 16.64
C LEU A 10 -32.86 -18.70 15.99
N TRP A 11 -32.46 -19.71 16.77
CA TRP A 11 -31.61 -20.81 16.28
C TRP A 11 -32.19 -22.21 16.53
N ASP A 12 -33.42 -22.31 17.05
CA ASP A 12 -34.14 -23.57 17.26
C ASP A 12 -33.50 -24.54 18.29
N PHE A 13 -32.49 -24.10 19.04
CA PHE A 13 -31.88 -24.89 20.12
C PHE A 13 -31.84 -24.12 21.45
N MET A 14 -31.57 -24.85 22.56
CA MET A 14 -31.29 -24.25 23.86
C MET A 14 -29.90 -24.68 24.35
N PRO A 15 -29.05 -23.74 24.78
CA PRO A 15 -27.78 -24.10 25.39
C PRO A 15 -28.01 -24.91 26.68
N ALA A 16 -27.14 -25.88 26.96
CA ALA A 16 -27.18 -26.63 28.20
C ALA A 16 -26.89 -25.70 29.40
N LYS A 17 -27.56 -25.89 30.54
CA LYS A 17 -27.34 -25.05 31.75
C LYS A 17 -25.90 -25.06 32.27
N SER A 18 -25.12 -26.09 31.96
CA SER A 18 -23.71 -26.23 32.33
C SER A 18 -22.75 -25.46 31.42
N ASP A 19 -23.26 -24.84 30.35
CA ASP A 19 -22.47 -24.25 29.27
C ASP A 19 -22.73 -22.74 29.16
N SER A 20 -22.52 -22.03 30.29
CA SER A 20 -22.85 -20.60 30.39
C SER A 20 -21.97 -19.75 29.47
N ALA A 21 -20.69 -20.09 29.31
CA ALA A 21 -19.77 -19.35 28.45
C ALA A 21 -20.19 -19.38 26.98
N SER A 22 -20.64 -20.53 26.48
CA SER A 22 -21.09 -20.66 25.10
C SER A 22 -22.41 -19.93 24.86
N ALA A 23 -23.32 -19.95 25.84
CA ALA A 23 -24.52 -19.14 25.79
C ALA A 23 -24.21 -17.63 25.81
N ASP A 24 -23.22 -17.20 26.58
CA ASP A 24 -22.84 -15.79 26.67
C ASP A 24 -22.18 -15.31 25.37
N ALA A 25 -21.30 -16.09 24.73
CA ALA A 25 -20.70 -15.74 23.44
C ALA A 25 -21.74 -15.58 22.30
N LEU A 26 -22.77 -16.44 22.26
CA LEU A 26 -23.86 -16.31 21.28
C LEU A 26 -24.72 -15.06 21.52
N LEU A 27 -24.87 -14.66 22.79
CA LEU A 27 -25.55 -13.40 23.13
C LEU A 27 -24.69 -12.20 22.78
N ASP A 28 -23.38 -12.26 23.00
CA ASP A 28 -22.46 -11.20 22.61
C ASP A 28 -22.47 -10.99 21.09
N HIS A 29 -22.51 -12.07 20.30
CA HIS A 29 -22.77 -11.97 18.87
C HIS A 29 -24.10 -11.25 18.58
N TYR A 30 -25.20 -11.73 19.18
CA TYR A 30 -26.52 -11.13 18.99
C TYR A 30 -26.54 -9.63 19.32
N PHE A 31 -25.98 -9.24 20.47
CA PHE A 31 -25.89 -7.85 20.91
C PHE A 31 -24.97 -7.02 20.00
N GLY A 32 -23.87 -7.60 19.53
CA GLY A 32 -22.98 -6.99 18.55
C GLY A 32 -23.72 -6.61 17.26
N GLN A 33 -24.60 -7.50 16.77
CA GLN A 33 -25.42 -7.22 15.59
C GLN A 33 -26.45 -6.11 15.84
N LEU A 34 -26.92 -5.90 17.08
CA LEU A 34 -27.88 -4.83 17.38
C LEU A 34 -27.32 -3.43 17.15
N ASN A 35 -26.00 -3.24 17.21
CA ASN A 35 -25.35 -1.96 16.88
C ASN A 35 -25.65 -1.54 15.42
N LEU A 36 -25.93 -2.49 14.53
CA LEU A 36 -26.31 -2.21 13.16
C LEU A 36 -27.71 -1.60 13.04
N ILE A 37 -28.58 -1.75 14.03
CA ILE A 37 -29.92 -1.13 14.05
C ILE A 37 -29.78 0.39 14.03
N GLU A 38 -28.91 0.93 14.88
CA GLU A 38 -28.61 2.36 14.92
C GLU A 38 -27.84 2.80 13.67
N ALA A 39 -26.79 2.05 13.28
CA ALA A 39 -25.97 2.39 12.11
C ALA A 39 -26.77 2.42 10.80
N TYR A 40 -27.78 1.55 10.65
CA TYR A 40 -28.67 1.50 9.49
C TYR A 40 -29.96 2.31 9.68
N ASN A 41 -30.14 2.97 10.83
CA ASN A 41 -31.31 3.77 11.19
C ASN A 41 -32.64 2.98 11.02
N LEU A 42 -32.66 1.74 11.51
CA LEU A 42 -33.79 0.82 11.43
C LEU A 42 -34.78 1.05 12.58
N ASN A 43 -36.08 0.89 12.31
CA ASN A 43 -37.13 1.07 13.32
C ASN A 43 -37.47 -0.24 14.05
N LEU A 44 -36.46 -0.88 14.66
CA LEU A 44 -36.61 -2.08 15.49
C LEU A 44 -36.47 -1.67 16.96
N GLN A 45 -37.53 -1.86 17.75
CA GLN A 45 -37.60 -1.34 19.12
C GLN A 45 -37.54 -2.45 20.17
N ARG A 46 -37.85 -3.70 19.78
CA ARG A 46 -37.93 -4.85 20.69
C ARG A 46 -37.26 -6.09 20.10
N HIS A 47 -36.84 -7.00 20.98
CA HIS A 47 -36.28 -8.29 20.57
C HIS A 47 -37.29 -9.12 19.76
N GLU A 48 -38.58 -8.97 20.03
CA GLU A 48 -39.65 -9.63 19.27
C GLU A 48 -39.67 -9.20 17.80
N ASP A 49 -39.31 -7.94 17.48
CA ASP A 49 -39.26 -7.45 16.10
C ASP A 49 -38.17 -8.18 15.30
N ILE A 50 -37.03 -8.43 15.95
CA ILE A 50 -35.89 -9.17 15.37
C ILE A 50 -36.24 -10.64 15.20
N VAL A 51 -36.92 -11.24 16.18
CA VAL A 51 -37.42 -12.62 16.06
C VAL A 51 -38.38 -12.74 14.88
N GLN A 52 -39.32 -11.81 14.72
CA GLN A 52 -40.25 -11.81 13.58
C GLN A 52 -39.51 -11.71 12.25
N LEU A 53 -38.49 -10.85 12.18
CA LEU A 53 -37.66 -10.67 10.99
C LEU A 53 -36.90 -11.96 10.63
N VAL A 54 -36.27 -12.61 11.61
CA VAL A 54 -35.58 -13.90 11.39
C VAL A 54 -36.56 -14.99 10.96
N GLN A 55 -37.73 -15.07 11.60
CA GLN A 55 -38.80 -16.01 11.23
C GLN A 55 -39.37 -15.74 9.84
N PHE A 56 -39.45 -14.48 9.41
CA PHE A 56 -39.82 -14.14 8.04
C PHE A 56 -38.84 -14.75 7.03
N ILE A 57 -37.53 -14.59 7.24
CA ILE A 57 -36.53 -15.15 6.30
C ILE A 57 -36.58 -16.67 6.31
N LYS A 58 -36.66 -17.31 7.48
CA LYS A 58 -36.79 -18.76 7.63
C LYS A 58 -37.93 -19.35 6.80
N ASN A 59 -39.08 -18.67 6.79
CA ASN A 59 -40.27 -19.12 6.05
C ASN A 59 -40.19 -18.84 4.54
N ASN A 60 -39.20 -18.08 4.07
CA ASN A 60 -39.10 -17.61 2.69
C ASN A 60 -37.72 -17.88 2.05
N THR A 61 -36.97 -18.87 2.55
CA THR A 61 -35.63 -19.23 2.06
C THR A 61 -35.59 -19.63 0.59
N THR A 62 -36.72 -20.12 0.06
CA THR A 62 -36.90 -20.54 -1.34
C THR A 62 -37.24 -19.39 -2.29
N LEU A 63 -37.51 -18.19 -1.77
CA LEU A 63 -37.72 -17.02 -2.61
C LEU A 63 -36.39 -16.49 -3.13
N ARG A 64 -36.38 -16.08 -4.40
CA ARG A 64 -35.26 -15.30 -4.95
C ARG A 64 -35.16 -13.96 -4.25
N ARG A 65 -33.94 -13.45 -4.08
CA ARG A 65 -33.64 -12.21 -3.36
C ARG A 65 -34.57 -11.05 -3.76
N GLU A 66 -34.81 -10.80 -5.05
CA GLU A 66 -35.70 -9.73 -5.49
C GLU A 66 -37.16 -9.91 -4.99
N LEU A 67 -37.68 -11.13 -5.02
CA LEU A 67 -39.04 -11.44 -4.57
C LEU A 67 -39.13 -11.42 -3.05
N LEU A 68 -38.10 -11.89 -2.35
CA LEU A 68 -38.00 -11.82 -0.90
C LEU A 68 -38.09 -10.36 -0.42
N TYR A 69 -37.38 -9.44 -1.07
CA TYR A 69 -37.47 -8.01 -0.76
C TYR A 69 -38.87 -7.44 -0.99
N LYS A 70 -39.50 -7.79 -2.12
CA LYS A 70 -40.87 -7.34 -2.43
C LYS A 70 -41.88 -7.81 -1.39
N GLU A 71 -41.83 -9.09 -1.01
CA GLU A 71 -42.71 -9.64 0.03
C GLU A 71 -42.41 -9.04 1.41
N PHE A 72 -41.13 -8.79 1.73
CA PHE A 72 -40.75 -8.14 2.97
C PHE A 72 -41.31 -6.72 3.07
N THR A 73 -41.12 -5.91 2.04
CA THR A 73 -41.64 -4.53 2.00
C THR A 73 -43.16 -4.48 2.10
N LYS A 74 -43.86 -5.46 1.51
CA LYS A 74 -45.32 -5.57 1.56
C LYS A 74 -45.85 -5.97 2.94
N GLY A 75 -45.19 -6.90 3.61
CA GLY A 75 -45.64 -7.43 4.91
C GLY A 75 -45.15 -6.66 6.14
N HIS A 76 -44.00 -5.99 6.04
CA HIS A 76 -43.28 -5.41 7.18
C HIS A 76 -42.91 -3.93 6.99
N GLY A 77 -43.64 -3.21 6.12
CA GLY A 77 -43.37 -1.81 5.79
C GLY A 77 -43.30 -0.85 6.99
N THR A 78 -43.95 -1.19 8.11
CA THR A 78 -43.92 -0.40 9.36
C THR A 78 -42.59 -0.50 10.12
N LEU A 79 -41.80 -1.54 9.87
CA LEU A 79 -40.48 -1.74 10.48
C LEU A 79 -39.40 -0.99 9.68
N LEU A 80 -39.63 -0.70 8.40
CA LEU A 80 -38.65 -0.06 7.53
C LEU A 80 -38.22 1.33 8.04
N GLY A 81 -36.91 1.55 8.15
CA GLY A 81 -36.33 2.86 8.44
C GLY A 81 -36.42 3.84 7.25
N PRO A 82 -36.12 5.13 7.45
CA PRO A 82 -36.27 6.18 6.43
C PRO A 82 -35.24 6.09 5.28
N VAL A 83 -34.28 5.17 5.34
CA VAL A 83 -33.16 5.05 4.41
C VAL A 83 -33.60 4.32 3.13
N PRO A 84 -33.23 4.81 1.92
CA PRO A 84 -33.39 4.03 0.70
C PRO A 84 -32.51 2.78 0.81
N ASN A 85 -33.13 1.59 0.78
CA ASN A 85 -32.54 0.25 1.02
C ASN A 85 -32.66 -0.30 2.45
N SER A 86 -33.54 0.26 3.29
CA SER A 86 -33.80 -0.27 4.65
C SER A 86 -34.22 -1.76 4.67
N ALA A 87 -34.94 -2.23 3.65
CA ALA A 87 -35.28 -3.65 3.49
C ALA A 87 -34.04 -4.55 3.29
N GLU A 88 -33.06 -4.08 2.52
CA GLU A 88 -31.79 -4.79 2.32
C GLU A 88 -31.02 -4.93 3.62
N LYS A 89 -30.94 -3.83 4.38
CA LYS A 89 -30.25 -3.79 5.67
C LYS A 89 -30.92 -4.63 6.75
N MET A 90 -32.25 -4.75 6.73
CA MET A 90 -32.96 -5.66 7.63
C MET A 90 -32.66 -7.12 7.33
N ILE A 91 -32.71 -7.50 6.04
CA ILE A 91 -32.40 -8.87 5.65
C ILE A 91 -30.93 -9.20 5.93
N GLU A 92 -30.02 -8.24 5.74
CA GLU A 92 -28.62 -8.36 6.14
C GLU A 92 -28.48 -8.65 7.64
N LEU A 93 -29.07 -7.82 8.50
CA LEU A 93 -29.06 -7.97 9.96
C LEU A 93 -29.58 -9.34 10.40
N ALA A 94 -30.69 -9.77 9.82
CA ALA A 94 -31.33 -11.03 10.16
C ALA A 94 -30.52 -12.26 9.72
N THR A 95 -29.89 -12.17 8.55
CA THR A 95 -28.98 -13.22 8.05
C THR A 95 -27.75 -13.33 8.93
N ARG A 96 -27.16 -12.19 9.34
CA ARG A 96 -26.02 -12.15 10.27
C ARG A 96 -26.37 -12.81 11.61
N ILE A 97 -27.52 -12.46 12.19
CA ILE A 97 -27.97 -13.04 13.47
C ILE A 97 -28.28 -14.53 13.34
N TRP A 98 -29.04 -14.93 12.33
CA TRP A 98 -29.52 -16.31 12.21
C TRP A 98 -28.42 -17.27 11.77
N LEU A 99 -27.65 -16.89 10.75
CA LEU A 99 -26.72 -17.77 10.05
C LEU A 99 -25.25 -17.44 10.31
N MET A 100 -24.95 -16.50 11.22
CA MET A 100 -23.57 -16.12 11.51
C MET A 100 -22.80 -15.78 10.22
N LEU A 101 -23.48 -15.16 9.25
CA LEU A 101 -23.02 -15.02 7.88
C LEU A 101 -23.40 -13.66 7.31
N THR A 102 -22.50 -13.06 6.54
CA THR A 102 -22.77 -11.80 5.85
C THR A 102 -23.24 -12.06 4.41
N PRO A 103 -24.44 -11.61 4.00
CA PRO A 103 -24.94 -11.81 2.64
C PRO A 103 -24.37 -10.81 1.61
N ASP A 104 -23.05 -10.63 1.60
CA ASP A 104 -22.36 -9.78 0.63
C ASP A 104 -22.45 -10.42 -0.76
N GLU A 105 -22.65 -9.59 -1.80
CA GLU A 105 -22.75 -10.04 -3.21
C GLU A 105 -23.89 -11.04 -3.54
N TRP A 106 -24.90 -11.19 -2.67
CA TRP A 106 -26.04 -12.06 -2.94
C TRP A 106 -26.82 -11.62 -4.20
N ASN A 107 -26.79 -12.41 -5.27
CA ASN A 107 -27.43 -12.04 -6.54
C ASN A 107 -28.97 -11.99 -6.45
N ASN A 108 -29.60 -10.98 -7.07
CA ASN A 108 -31.06 -10.80 -7.13
C ASN A 108 -31.84 -12.03 -7.63
N ASN A 109 -31.22 -12.84 -8.49
CA ASN A 109 -31.84 -14.00 -9.12
C ASN A 109 -31.67 -15.31 -8.33
N LYS A 110 -30.94 -15.30 -7.21
CA LYS A 110 -30.66 -16.50 -6.41
C LYS A 110 -31.48 -16.51 -5.12
N THR A 111 -31.79 -17.70 -4.63
CA THR A 111 -32.36 -17.89 -3.29
C THR A 111 -31.27 -17.73 -2.21
N LEU A 112 -31.67 -17.67 -0.94
CA LEU A 112 -30.70 -17.58 0.16
C LEU A 112 -29.88 -18.87 0.28
N GLU A 113 -30.54 -20.02 0.09
CA GLU A 113 -29.90 -21.34 0.08
C GLU A 113 -28.87 -21.47 -1.05
N GLU A 114 -29.23 -21.07 -2.28
CA GLU A 114 -28.31 -21.07 -3.43
C GLU A 114 -27.08 -20.19 -3.14
N PHE A 115 -27.28 -19.00 -2.58
CA PHE A 115 -26.18 -18.10 -2.23
C PHE A 115 -25.25 -18.68 -1.17
N ILE A 116 -25.78 -19.33 -0.14
CA ILE A 116 -24.97 -19.97 0.91
C ILE A 116 -24.18 -21.13 0.31
N HIS A 117 -24.80 -21.93 -0.56
CA HIS A 117 -24.12 -23.02 -1.26
C HIS A 117 -23.00 -22.51 -2.17
N ASP A 118 -23.23 -21.42 -2.88
CA ASP A 118 -22.21 -20.78 -3.73
C ASP A 118 -21.07 -20.16 -2.91
N SER A 119 -21.36 -19.69 -1.69
CA SER A 119 -20.36 -19.15 -0.76
C SER A 119 -19.42 -20.25 -0.23
N PHE A 120 -19.86 -21.51 -0.27
CA PHE A 120 -19.11 -22.67 0.24
C PHE A 120 -19.06 -23.78 -0.82
N PRO A 121 -18.34 -23.56 -1.94
CA PRO A 121 -18.22 -24.57 -2.97
C PRO A 121 -17.43 -25.78 -2.45
N ARG A 122 -17.86 -26.99 -2.81
CA ARG A 122 -17.09 -28.21 -2.55
C ARG A 122 -15.89 -28.25 -3.49
N GLY A 123 -14.69 -28.40 -2.94
CA GLY A 123 -13.47 -28.55 -3.72
C GLY A 123 -13.40 -29.90 -4.43
N ASP A 124 -12.88 -29.90 -5.66
CA ASP A 124 -12.69 -31.11 -6.46
C ASP A 124 -11.81 -32.14 -5.74
N LYS A 125 -12.24 -33.41 -5.72
CA LYS A 125 -11.47 -34.54 -5.20
C LYS A 125 -10.32 -34.89 -6.15
N ALA A 126 -9.37 -33.98 -6.30
CA ALA A 126 -8.08 -34.30 -6.92
C ALA A 126 -7.28 -35.17 -5.94
N THR A 127 -6.74 -36.28 -6.43
CA THR A 127 -5.93 -37.23 -5.67
C THR A 127 -4.65 -36.56 -5.19
N SER A 128 -4.56 -36.25 -3.90
CA SER A 128 -3.40 -35.64 -3.27
C SER A 128 -3.32 -36.12 -1.83
N ASP A 129 -2.31 -36.93 -1.50
CA ASP A 129 -2.02 -37.47 -0.16
C ASP A 129 -1.58 -36.38 0.86
N ALA A 130 -2.17 -35.19 0.82
CA ALA A 130 -1.76 -34.05 1.63
C ALA A 130 -2.27 -34.21 3.07
N ILE A 131 -1.32 -34.29 4.01
CA ILE A 131 -1.61 -34.45 5.44
C ILE A 131 -1.36 -33.12 6.15
N PHE A 132 -2.31 -32.67 6.96
CA PHE A 132 -2.15 -31.49 7.80
C PHE A 132 -1.09 -31.73 8.89
N PRO A 133 0.03 -30.98 8.94
CA PRO A 133 1.17 -31.31 9.82
C PRO A 133 0.84 -31.20 11.31
N MET A 134 1.26 -32.18 12.13
CA MET A 134 1.04 -32.19 13.61
C MET A 134 1.66 -30.98 14.34
N THR A 135 2.63 -30.31 13.72
CA THR A 135 3.31 -29.13 14.24
C THR A 135 2.47 -27.85 14.11
N ILE A 136 1.45 -27.84 13.25
CA ILE A 136 0.63 -26.66 12.98
C ILE A 136 -0.64 -26.68 13.84
N ASN A 137 -0.88 -25.57 14.54
CA ASN A 137 -2.08 -25.20 15.28
C ASN A 137 -2.07 -23.68 15.50
N ALA A 138 -3.18 -23.09 15.99
CA ALA A 138 -3.30 -21.65 16.17
C ALA A 138 -2.19 -21.05 17.06
N TYR A 139 -1.78 -21.78 18.10
CA TYR A 139 -0.70 -21.34 18.99
C TYR A 139 0.66 -21.31 18.26
N THR A 140 1.01 -22.35 17.49
CA THR A 140 2.28 -22.37 16.76
C THR A 140 2.26 -21.40 15.57
N LEU A 141 1.12 -21.19 14.93
CA LEU A 141 0.94 -20.15 13.92
C LEU A 141 1.21 -18.77 14.53
N GLU A 142 0.62 -18.45 15.68
CA GLU A 142 0.87 -17.14 16.32
C GLU A 142 2.33 -16.99 16.79
N ARG A 143 2.83 -17.97 17.54
CA ARG A 143 4.11 -17.86 18.25
C ARG A 143 5.34 -18.13 17.40
N ILE A 144 5.20 -18.92 16.35
CA ILE A 144 6.31 -19.32 15.47
C ILE A 144 6.10 -18.71 14.09
N GLY A 145 4.90 -18.87 13.52
CA GLY A 145 4.59 -18.40 12.17
C GLY A 145 4.35 -16.89 12.05
N GLY A 146 4.27 -16.16 13.18
CA GLY A 146 4.01 -14.73 13.17
C GLY A 146 2.61 -14.35 12.69
N PHE A 147 1.66 -15.28 12.80
CA PHE A 147 0.26 -15.00 12.53
C PHE A 147 -0.36 -14.23 13.70
N HIS A 148 -1.37 -13.43 13.41
CA HIS A 148 -2.26 -12.82 14.37
C HIS A 148 -3.60 -13.55 14.27
N ILE A 149 -3.99 -14.24 15.34
CA ILE A 149 -5.27 -14.94 15.36
C ILE A 149 -6.36 -13.94 15.70
N VAL A 150 -7.31 -13.77 14.79
CA VAL A 150 -8.48 -12.91 14.95
C VAL A 150 -9.71 -13.80 15.10
N TRP A 151 -10.46 -13.63 16.17
CA TRP A 151 -11.71 -14.37 16.37
C TRP A 151 -12.82 -13.71 15.56
N THR A 152 -13.57 -14.50 14.81
CA THR A 152 -14.69 -14.01 13.99
C THR A 152 -15.99 -14.71 14.35
N ASP A 153 -17.08 -13.96 14.29
CA ASP A 153 -18.45 -14.42 14.39
C ASP A 153 -19.11 -14.60 13.01
N ASN A 154 -18.39 -14.30 11.92
CA ASN A 154 -18.79 -14.59 10.55
C ASN A 154 -18.17 -15.91 10.09
N ILE A 155 -18.99 -16.92 9.80
CA ILE A 155 -18.56 -18.24 9.38
C ILE A 155 -17.85 -18.24 8.01
N GLN A 156 -18.16 -17.28 7.12
CA GLN A 156 -17.45 -17.12 5.84
C GLN A 156 -15.98 -16.77 6.00
N ASP A 157 -15.61 -16.14 7.11
CA ASP A 157 -14.25 -15.72 7.40
C ASP A 157 -13.41 -16.85 7.99
N HIS A 158 -14.00 -18.01 8.30
CA HIS A 158 -13.27 -19.11 8.92
C HIS A 158 -12.06 -19.55 8.08
N LEU A 159 -10.88 -19.56 8.70
CA LEU A 159 -9.60 -19.85 8.05
C LEU A 159 -9.22 -18.89 6.92
N SER A 160 -9.85 -17.71 6.83
CA SER A 160 -9.39 -16.67 5.93
C SER A 160 -8.04 -16.14 6.42
N LEU A 161 -7.08 -16.13 5.51
CA LEU A 161 -5.75 -15.58 5.72
C LEU A 161 -5.65 -14.25 4.98
N LEU A 162 -5.63 -13.17 5.74
CA LEU A 162 -5.53 -11.80 5.25
C LEU A 162 -4.19 -11.22 5.67
N MET A 163 -3.68 -10.25 4.90
CA MET A 163 -2.49 -9.52 5.31
C MET A 163 -2.84 -8.06 5.43
N ASN A 164 -2.82 -7.59 6.66
CA ASN A 164 -3.26 -6.26 7.03
C ASN A 164 -2.08 -5.52 7.64
N HIS A 165 -1.68 -4.38 7.05
CA HIS A 165 -0.54 -3.59 7.51
C HIS A 165 0.77 -4.38 7.73
N GLY A 166 1.01 -5.45 6.95
CA GLY A 166 2.19 -6.31 7.08
C GLY A 166 2.11 -7.41 8.15
N GLN A 167 0.96 -7.55 8.82
CA GLN A 167 0.67 -8.62 9.79
C GLN A 167 -0.24 -9.69 9.15
N LYS A 168 0.08 -10.97 9.40
CA LYS A 168 -0.67 -12.12 8.84
C LYS A 168 -1.88 -12.39 9.73
N GLU A 169 -3.05 -11.88 9.38
CA GLU A 169 -4.27 -12.13 10.15
C GLU A 169 -4.91 -13.43 9.70
N LEU A 170 -5.03 -14.39 10.63
CA LEU A 170 -5.77 -15.63 10.41
C LEU A 170 -7.07 -15.58 11.23
N ARG A 171 -8.20 -15.56 10.53
CA ARG A 171 -9.51 -15.52 11.19
C ARG A 171 -9.98 -16.92 11.56
N ILE A 172 -10.39 -17.12 12.80
CA ILE A 172 -10.94 -18.40 13.27
C ILE A 172 -12.33 -18.15 13.84
N PHE A 173 -13.33 -18.85 13.27
CA PHE A 173 -14.70 -18.81 13.75
C PHE A 173 -14.79 -19.43 15.14
N HIS A 174 -15.41 -18.72 16.07
CA HIS A 174 -15.35 -19.07 17.48
C HIS A 174 -16.69 -19.42 18.14
N LEU A 175 -17.80 -19.50 17.40
CA LEU A 175 -19.12 -19.86 17.97
C LEU A 175 -19.40 -21.35 17.76
N THR A 176 -18.60 -22.21 18.39
CA THR A 176 -18.63 -23.65 18.12
C THR A 176 -19.91 -24.34 18.59
N SER A 177 -20.55 -23.80 19.62
CA SER A 177 -21.83 -24.30 20.10
C SER A 177 -22.96 -24.01 19.11
N PHE A 178 -22.87 -22.94 18.30
CA PHE A 178 -23.77 -22.78 17.16
C PHE A 178 -23.61 -23.96 16.19
N LEU A 179 -22.40 -24.32 15.77
CA LEU A 179 -22.18 -25.45 14.85
C LEU A 179 -22.76 -26.76 15.40
N ARG A 180 -22.46 -27.07 16.67
CA ARG A 180 -22.85 -28.33 17.32
C ARG A 180 -24.35 -28.46 17.54
N ASN A 181 -25.04 -27.37 17.88
CA ASN A 181 -26.47 -27.42 18.17
C ASN A 181 -27.31 -27.16 16.91
N TYR A 182 -26.88 -26.22 16.06
CA TYR A 182 -27.61 -25.87 14.85
C TYR A 182 -27.63 -27.01 13.83
N LYS A 183 -26.61 -27.87 13.77
CA LYS A 183 -26.65 -29.08 12.92
C LYS A 183 -27.79 -30.06 13.26
N CYS A 184 -28.32 -29.99 14.48
CA CYS A 184 -29.47 -30.78 14.92
C CYS A 184 -30.81 -30.04 14.74
N SER A 185 -30.79 -28.80 14.27
CA SER A 185 -32.01 -28.02 14.02
C SER A 185 -32.71 -28.49 12.74
N LEU A 186 -34.00 -28.21 12.67
CA LEU A 186 -34.82 -28.47 11.47
C LEU A 186 -34.38 -27.61 10.27
N GLU A 187 -33.64 -26.53 10.53
CA GLU A 187 -33.22 -25.51 9.56
C GLU A 187 -31.76 -25.71 9.11
N SER A 188 -31.07 -26.71 9.64
CA SER A 188 -29.66 -27.03 9.33
C SER A 188 -29.39 -27.24 7.84
N GLY A 189 -30.41 -27.68 7.09
CA GLY A 189 -30.35 -27.93 5.65
C GLY A 189 -30.10 -26.68 4.79
N ILE A 190 -30.14 -25.48 5.36
CA ILE A 190 -29.77 -24.25 4.65
C ILE A 190 -28.26 -24.17 4.33
N TYR A 191 -27.43 -24.89 5.08
CA TYR A 191 -26.02 -25.06 4.75
C TYR A 191 -25.80 -26.32 3.91
N PRO A 192 -24.77 -26.33 3.06
CA PRO A 192 -24.37 -27.53 2.34
C PRO A 192 -24.15 -28.73 3.26
N SER A 193 -24.60 -29.91 2.83
CA SER A 193 -24.48 -31.14 3.62
C SER A 193 -23.03 -31.40 4.06
N GLY A 194 -22.83 -31.64 5.35
CA GLY A 194 -21.52 -31.90 5.97
C GLY A 194 -20.67 -30.67 6.27
N PHE A 195 -21.08 -29.46 5.85
CA PHE A 195 -20.33 -28.21 6.05
C PHE A 195 -20.13 -27.87 7.53
N LEU A 196 -21.20 -27.94 8.34
CA LEU A 196 -21.12 -27.61 9.77
C LEU A 196 -20.21 -28.58 10.53
N ASP A 197 -20.31 -29.88 10.25
CA ASP A 197 -19.44 -30.89 10.85
C ASP A 197 -17.99 -30.74 10.42
N GLU A 198 -17.74 -30.39 9.15
CA GLU A 198 -16.39 -30.10 8.69
C GLU A 198 -15.79 -28.87 9.36
N THR A 199 -16.58 -27.79 9.49
CA THR A 199 -16.18 -26.57 10.18
C THR A 199 -15.87 -26.84 11.66
N GLU A 200 -16.63 -27.72 12.32
CA GLU A 200 -16.31 -28.17 13.69
C GLU A 200 -14.97 -28.92 13.72
N ARG A 201 -14.71 -29.79 12.73
CA ARG A 201 -13.44 -30.53 12.61
C ARG A 201 -12.24 -29.63 12.31
N THR A 202 -12.38 -28.59 11.49
CA THR A 202 -11.28 -27.66 11.19
C THR A 202 -10.90 -26.81 12.41
N ILE A 203 -11.88 -26.40 13.22
CA ILE A 203 -11.60 -25.73 14.49
C ILE A 203 -10.84 -26.67 15.43
N ALA A 204 -11.25 -27.92 15.56
CA ALA A 204 -10.53 -28.92 16.35
C ALA A 204 -9.13 -29.25 15.80
N LEU A 205 -8.93 -29.16 14.48
CA LEU A 205 -7.63 -29.33 13.82
C LEU A 205 -6.67 -28.19 14.20
N MET A 206 -7.18 -26.95 14.23
CA MET A 206 -6.45 -25.73 14.55
C MET A 206 -6.25 -25.53 16.05
N LEU A 207 -7.16 -26.04 16.87
CA LEU A 207 -7.17 -25.94 18.33
C LEU A 207 -7.16 -27.34 18.96
N PRO A 208 -6.11 -28.15 18.74
CA PRO A 208 -6.11 -29.53 19.16
C PRO A 208 -6.11 -29.65 20.69
N SER A 209 -7.13 -30.33 21.22
CA SER A 209 -7.25 -30.65 22.65
C SER A 209 -6.04 -31.37 23.21
N THR A 210 -5.27 -32.09 22.41
CA THR A 210 -4.08 -32.84 22.86
C THR A 210 -2.85 -31.95 23.10
N ASN A 211 -2.81 -30.73 22.57
CA ASN A 211 -1.66 -29.83 22.71
C ASN A 211 -1.78 -28.96 23.97
N ILE A 212 -0.92 -29.21 24.96
CA ILE A 212 -0.94 -28.52 26.27
C ILE A 212 -0.76 -27.01 26.13
N GLU A 213 0.15 -26.55 25.27
CA GLU A 213 0.46 -25.13 25.12
C GLU A 213 -0.67 -24.39 24.40
N CYS A 214 -1.24 -25.01 23.37
CA CYS A 214 -2.42 -24.48 22.70
C CYS A 214 -3.61 -24.35 23.66
N ARG A 215 -3.85 -25.35 24.53
CA ARG A 215 -4.91 -25.27 25.55
C ARG A 215 -4.70 -24.12 26.54
N LYS A 216 -3.48 -23.92 27.05
CA LYS A 216 -3.17 -22.80 27.96
C LYS A 216 -3.40 -21.45 27.27
N TRP A 217 -2.99 -21.35 26.00
CA TRP A 217 -3.17 -20.17 25.18
C TRP A 217 -4.65 -19.85 24.95
N ILE A 218 -5.46 -20.85 24.59
CA ILE A 218 -6.93 -20.69 24.44
C ILE A 218 -7.56 -20.26 25.76
N ARG A 219 -7.15 -20.86 26.90
CA ARG A 219 -7.70 -20.49 28.20
C ARG A 219 -7.48 -19.01 28.51
N LYS A 220 -6.29 -18.47 28.19
CA LYS A 220 -5.99 -17.04 28.32
C LYS A 220 -6.86 -16.19 27.38
N ALA A 221 -7.01 -16.61 26.12
CA ALA A 221 -7.87 -15.90 25.17
C ALA A 221 -9.33 -15.85 25.63
N ARG A 222 -9.84 -16.93 26.25
CA ARG A 222 -11.20 -16.97 26.85
C ARG A 222 -11.36 -16.11 28.10
N GLU A 223 -10.28 -15.76 28.79
CA GLU A 223 -10.30 -14.84 29.93
C GLU A 223 -10.30 -13.37 29.45
N GLU A 224 -9.71 -13.11 28.29
CA GLU A 224 -9.59 -11.77 27.67
C GLU A 224 -10.81 -11.44 26.77
N ASP A 225 -11.32 -12.43 26.05
CA ASP A 225 -12.43 -12.32 25.09
C ASP A 225 -13.55 -13.35 25.38
N SER A 226 -14.81 -12.99 25.11
CA SER A 226 -15.97 -13.89 25.22
C SER A 226 -16.00 -14.95 24.09
N LEU A 227 -15.25 -16.04 24.23
CA LEU A 227 -15.08 -17.05 23.16
C LEU A 227 -15.76 -18.41 23.47
N ASP A 228 -16.47 -18.97 22.47
CA ASP A 228 -17.15 -20.27 22.48
C ASP A 228 -16.37 -21.35 21.71
N LEU A 229 -15.21 -21.74 22.26
CA LEU A 229 -14.29 -22.67 21.59
C LEU A 229 -14.43 -24.13 22.06
N GLU A 230 -15.62 -24.56 22.49
CA GLU A 230 -15.86 -25.91 23.01
C GLU A 230 -15.60 -27.03 21.99
N ALA A 231 -15.62 -26.76 20.67
CA ALA A 231 -15.19 -27.74 19.66
C ALA A 231 -13.67 -28.03 19.69
N GLY A 232 -12.84 -27.11 20.19
CA GLY A 232 -11.40 -27.37 20.40
C GLY A 232 -11.13 -28.49 21.41
N ASN A 233 -12.15 -28.90 22.19
CA ASN A 233 -12.06 -29.98 23.17
C ASN A 233 -12.37 -31.38 22.56
N SER A 234 -12.79 -31.47 21.30
CA SER A 234 -13.07 -32.76 20.65
C SER A 234 -11.82 -33.64 20.52
N SER A 235 -12.02 -34.95 20.64
CA SER A 235 -10.94 -35.94 20.58
C SER A 235 -10.69 -36.38 19.15
N ALA A 236 -9.43 -36.27 18.71
CA ALA A 236 -8.86 -36.86 17.49
C ALA A 236 -9.70 -36.64 16.20
N VAL A 237 -9.39 -35.56 15.48
CA VAL A 237 -9.84 -35.37 14.09
C VAL A 237 -8.83 -35.95 13.10
N THR A 238 -9.33 -36.45 11.97
CA THR A 238 -8.45 -36.83 10.86
C THR A 238 -7.61 -35.62 10.42
N ARG A 239 -6.37 -35.87 10.00
CA ARG A 239 -5.49 -34.84 9.44
C ARG A 239 -5.35 -34.97 7.93
N ASP A 240 -6.01 -35.94 7.34
CA ASP A 240 -6.09 -36.11 5.91
C ASP A 240 -6.90 -34.96 5.30
N LEU A 241 -6.25 -34.13 4.49
CA LEU A 241 -6.88 -32.95 3.91
C LEU A 241 -7.94 -33.30 2.88
N GLU A 242 -7.93 -34.51 2.30
CA GLU A 242 -8.97 -34.95 1.37
C GLU A 242 -10.34 -35.08 2.05
N SER A 243 -10.37 -35.26 3.37
CA SER A 243 -11.61 -35.35 4.16
C SER A 243 -12.29 -34.00 4.44
N TYR A 244 -11.72 -32.91 3.92
CA TYR A 244 -12.23 -31.54 4.05
C TYR A 244 -12.65 -31.05 2.66
N ASP A 245 -13.95 -31.05 2.38
CA ASP A 245 -14.51 -30.66 1.08
C ASP A 245 -14.60 -29.14 0.93
N TYR A 246 -14.81 -28.38 2.01
CA TYR A 246 -15.09 -26.94 1.97
C TYR A 246 -13.87 -26.09 2.34
N TRP A 247 -13.07 -26.53 3.32
CA TRP A 247 -11.99 -25.73 3.89
C TRP A 247 -10.58 -26.14 3.46
N ARG A 248 -10.43 -27.22 2.67
CA ARG A 248 -9.13 -27.76 2.24
C ARG A 248 -8.20 -26.72 1.61
N LEU A 249 -8.70 -25.89 0.70
CA LEU A 249 -7.86 -24.87 0.04
C LEU A 249 -7.32 -23.84 1.04
N ARG A 250 -8.12 -23.43 2.03
CA ARG A 250 -7.66 -22.51 3.08
C ARG A 250 -6.68 -23.17 4.03
N LEU A 251 -6.89 -24.45 4.38
CA LEU A 251 -5.93 -25.24 5.17
C LEU A 251 -4.58 -25.38 4.46
N LEU A 252 -4.58 -25.66 3.16
CA LEU A 252 -3.36 -25.72 2.34
C LEU A 252 -2.62 -24.38 2.31
N ALA A 253 -3.36 -23.28 2.10
CA ALA A 253 -2.77 -21.94 2.13
C ALA A 253 -2.13 -21.60 3.48
N ILE A 254 -2.75 -22.05 4.60
CA ILE A 254 -2.16 -21.88 5.94
C ILE A 254 -0.89 -22.70 6.10
N ILE A 255 -0.85 -23.96 5.62
CA ILE A 255 0.35 -24.79 5.66
C ILE A 255 1.47 -24.13 4.86
N GLU A 256 1.19 -23.75 3.62
CA GLU A 256 2.15 -23.13 2.72
C GLU A 256 2.72 -21.84 3.30
N GLU A 257 1.86 -20.94 3.78
CA GLU A 257 2.30 -19.69 4.38
C GLU A 257 3.11 -19.95 5.66
N TYR A 258 2.66 -20.89 6.51
CA TYR A 258 3.42 -21.26 7.70
C TYR A 258 4.81 -21.75 7.31
N ASP A 259 4.95 -22.66 6.36
CA ASP A 259 6.24 -23.20 5.95
C ASP A 259 7.16 -22.16 5.27
N ARG A 260 6.58 -21.15 4.63
CA ARG A 260 7.30 -20.00 4.06
C ARG A 260 7.82 -19.01 5.12
N THR A 261 7.15 -18.90 6.28
CA THR A 261 7.49 -17.91 7.31
C THR A 261 8.87 -18.14 7.92
N GLU A 262 9.70 -17.09 7.96
CA GLU A 262 10.94 -17.07 8.72
C GLU A 262 10.78 -16.27 10.02
N PRO A 263 11.40 -16.70 11.13
CA PRO A 263 11.35 -15.97 12.40
C PRO A 263 11.88 -14.54 12.26
N THR A 264 11.10 -13.53 12.64
CA THR A 264 11.50 -12.11 12.57
C THR A 264 11.89 -11.54 13.94
N SER A 265 11.51 -12.21 15.03
CA SER A 265 11.85 -11.83 16.40
C SER A 265 12.76 -12.85 17.08
N LEU A 266 13.55 -12.39 18.06
CA LEU A 266 14.41 -13.26 18.88
C LEU A 266 13.60 -14.36 19.60
N LYS A 267 12.37 -14.04 20.02
CA LYS A 267 11.46 -15.01 20.66
C LYS A 267 11.02 -16.09 19.69
N GLN A 268 10.69 -15.73 18.44
CA GLN A 268 10.37 -16.71 17.39
C GLN A 268 11.59 -17.57 17.05
N TRP A 269 12.78 -16.98 16.89
CA TRP A 269 14.02 -17.72 16.64
C TRP A 269 14.34 -18.73 17.74
N ALA A 270 14.02 -18.40 19.00
CA ALA A 270 14.21 -19.32 20.12
C ALA A 270 13.20 -20.49 20.12
N LEU A 271 11.97 -20.24 19.68
CA LEU A 271 10.87 -21.22 19.66
C LEU A 271 10.80 -22.05 18.37
N ASP A 272 11.29 -21.54 17.25
CA ASP A 272 11.23 -22.21 15.95
C ASP A 272 12.17 -23.43 15.92
N ARG A 273 11.57 -24.60 15.72
CA ARG A 273 12.26 -25.90 15.63
C ARG A 273 12.25 -26.49 14.22
N ARG A 274 11.69 -25.78 13.23
CA ARG A 274 11.47 -26.30 11.87
C ARG A 274 12.78 -26.47 11.09
N ARG A 275 13.80 -25.64 11.37
CA ARG A 275 15.10 -25.64 10.67
C ARG A 275 16.27 -25.71 11.66
N PRO A 276 16.70 -26.92 12.09
CA PRO A 276 17.73 -27.08 13.13
C PRO A 276 19.08 -26.45 12.76
N ASN A 277 19.51 -26.51 11.49
CA ASN A 277 20.79 -25.97 11.04
C ASN A 277 20.88 -24.44 11.15
N GLN A 278 19.81 -23.73 10.79
CA GLN A 278 19.75 -22.27 10.91
C GLN A 278 19.73 -21.84 12.38
N ARG A 279 19.04 -22.61 13.23
CA ARG A 279 19.01 -22.38 14.68
C ARG A 279 20.40 -22.49 15.32
N TYR A 280 21.23 -23.48 14.95
CA TYR A 280 22.60 -23.57 15.45
C TYR A 280 23.44 -22.37 15.03
N THR A 281 23.33 -21.95 13.78
CA THR A 281 24.05 -20.80 13.22
C THR A 281 23.70 -19.51 13.97
N PHE A 282 22.42 -19.29 14.26
CA PHE A 282 21.95 -18.16 15.06
C PHE A 282 22.56 -18.16 16.46
N TRP A 283 22.54 -19.28 17.18
CA TRP A 283 23.10 -19.35 18.53
C TRP A 283 24.63 -19.18 18.55
N ILE A 284 25.33 -19.71 17.55
CA ILE A 284 26.78 -19.47 17.38
C ILE A 284 27.06 -17.98 17.18
N ALA A 285 26.28 -17.29 16.34
CA ALA A 285 26.43 -15.86 16.11
C ALA A 285 26.16 -15.02 17.39
N VAL A 286 25.11 -15.37 18.15
CA VAL A 286 24.81 -14.74 19.44
C VAL A 286 25.97 -14.93 20.44
N THR A 287 26.53 -16.14 20.52
CA THR A 287 27.70 -16.41 21.37
C THR A 287 28.94 -15.64 20.91
N ALA A 288 29.20 -15.58 19.60
CA ALA A 288 30.34 -14.83 19.04
C ALA A 288 30.23 -13.33 19.30
N LEU A 289 29.04 -12.74 19.16
CA LEU A 289 28.77 -11.33 19.48
C LEU A 289 29.00 -11.04 20.96
N ALA A 290 28.52 -11.92 21.85
CA ALA A 290 28.75 -11.78 23.29
C ALA A 290 30.25 -11.80 23.64
N LEU A 291 31.02 -12.71 23.02
CA LEU A 291 32.47 -12.76 23.19
C LEU A 291 33.15 -11.50 22.65
N ALA A 292 32.75 -11.00 21.47
CA ALA A 292 33.32 -9.80 20.88
C ALA A 292 33.11 -8.55 21.76
N LEU A 293 31.93 -8.40 22.37
CA LEU A 293 31.65 -7.33 23.32
C LEU A 293 32.54 -7.40 24.56
N VAL A 294 32.75 -8.62 25.10
CA VAL A 294 33.64 -8.83 26.24
C VAL A 294 35.09 -8.48 25.89
N PHE A 295 35.60 -8.94 24.75
CA PHE A 295 36.97 -8.63 24.32
C PHE A 295 37.14 -7.14 23.96
N GLY A 296 36.16 -6.52 23.31
CA GLY A 296 36.18 -5.10 23.00
C GLY A 296 36.20 -4.22 24.26
N LEU A 297 35.49 -4.62 25.31
CA LEU A 297 35.54 -3.96 26.61
C LEU A 297 36.93 -4.09 27.25
N ILE A 298 37.51 -5.29 27.24
CA ILE A 298 38.87 -5.53 27.75
C ILE A 298 39.87 -4.64 26.99
N GLN A 299 39.80 -4.61 25.67
CA GLN A 299 40.68 -3.79 24.82
C GLN A 299 40.53 -2.30 25.11
N SER A 300 39.30 -1.81 25.26
CA SER A 300 39.03 -0.41 25.59
C SER A 300 39.64 -0.01 26.94
N VAL A 301 39.50 -0.87 27.96
CA VAL A 301 40.12 -0.65 29.27
C VAL A 301 41.65 -0.64 29.16
N THR A 302 42.24 -1.59 28.43
CA THR A 302 43.70 -1.61 28.24
C THR A 302 44.21 -0.39 27.45
N GLY A 303 43.46 0.09 26.46
CA GLY A 303 43.80 1.29 25.68
C GLY A 303 43.77 2.56 26.52
N ILE A 304 42.80 2.71 27.42
CA ILE A 304 42.73 3.83 28.37
C ILE A 304 43.97 3.86 29.27
N ILE A 305 44.38 2.69 29.80
CA ILE A 305 45.58 2.56 30.64
C ILE A 305 46.84 2.98 29.87
N GLN A 306 46.97 2.54 28.61
CA GLN A 306 48.10 2.91 27.74
C GLN A 306 48.12 4.40 27.39
N CYS A 307 46.96 5.01 27.14
CA CYS A 307 46.86 6.43 26.81
C CYS A 307 47.24 7.32 28.01
N HIS A 308 46.90 6.89 29.23
CA HIS A 308 47.32 7.56 30.47
C HIS A 308 48.85 7.50 30.67
N ALA A 309 49.45 6.34 30.39
CA ALA A 309 50.91 6.18 30.42
C ALA A 309 51.61 7.06 29.35
N GLY A 310 51.05 7.14 28.14
CA GLY A 310 51.57 7.96 27.04
C GLY A 310 51.49 9.47 27.30
N LEU A 311 50.38 9.96 27.87
CA LEU A 311 50.23 11.38 28.24
C LEU A 311 51.28 11.82 29.28
N THR A 312 51.64 10.93 30.20
CA THR A 312 52.67 11.18 31.22
C THR A 312 54.05 11.38 30.60
N VAL A 313 54.33 10.71 29.46
CA VAL A 313 55.59 10.83 28.71
C VAL A 313 55.59 12.08 27.80
N SER A 314 54.48 12.42 27.15
CA SER A 314 54.39 13.59 26.26
C SER A 314 54.48 14.94 26.99
N ILE A 315 54.03 15.04 28.25
CA ILE A 315 54.18 16.25 29.07
C ILE A 315 55.66 16.54 29.39
N SER A 316 56.53 15.52 29.36
CA SER A 316 57.98 15.66 29.53
C SER A 316 58.72 16.14 28.26
N ALA A 317 58.11 16.06 27.07
CA ALA A 317 58.84 16.15 25.79
C ALA A 317 58.57 17.42 24.96
N THR A 318 57.65 18.29 25.37
CA THR A 318 57.26 19.44 24.53
C THR A 318 57.96 20.74 24.96
N ARG A 319 59.28 20.82 24.70
CA ARG A 319 60.06 22.07 24.63
C ARG A 319 60.75 22.10 23.26
N GLY A 320 60.15 22.79 22.29
CA GLY A 320 60.79 23.13 21.01
C GLY A 320 59.93 22.90 19.76
N SER A 321 59.51 24.03 19.13
CA SER A 321 59.62 24.38 17.68
C SER A 321 59.12 23.37 16.62
N PHE A 322 58.57 23.71 15.45
CA PHE A 322 58.10 24.93 14.77
C PHE A 322 57.51 24.48 13.41
N SER A 323 56.56 25.27 12.86
CA SER A 323 56.14 25.51 11.46
C SER A 323 55.91 24.42 10.39
N LEU A 324 54.68 24.50 9.84
CA LEU A 324 54.26 24.75 8.43
C LEU A 324 55.02 24.12 7.24
N GLN A 325 54.23 23.51 6.35
CA GLN A 325 54.45 23.65 4.89
C GLN A 325 53.12 23.56 4.11
N LYS A 326 53.09 24.23 2.95
CA LYS A 326 51.96 24.49 2.05
C LYS A 326 52.46 24.29 0.62
N GLU A 327 51.70 23.65 -0.28
CA GLU A 327 51.74 23.79 -1.76
C GLU A 327 50.56 22.98 -2.36
N LYS A 328 49.59 23.53 -3.11
CA LYS A 328 49.49 24.11 -4.49
C LYS A 328 49.34 23.07 -5.62
N TYR A 329 48.22 23.11 -6.35
CA TYR A 329 48.12 22.83 -7.80
C TYR A 329 46.99 23.67 -8.44
N THR A 330 47.22 24.03 -9.70
CA THR A 330 46.50 24.97 -10.59
C THR A 330 45.62 24.27 -11.64
N ALA A 331 44.45 24.83 -11.95
CA ALA A 331 43.92 25.07 -13.31
C ALA A 331 42.48 25.60 -13.23
N THR A 332 42.26 26.86 -13.62
CA THR A 332 40.95 27.52 -13.64
C THR A 332 40.25 27.28 -14.98
N PHE A 333 39.47 26.20 -15.06
CA PHE A 333 38.20 26.31 -15.78
C PHE A 333 37.26 27.11 -14.86
N LEU A 334 36.52 28.07 -15.40
CA LEU A 334 35.48 28.77 -14.64
C LEU A 334 34.33 27.77 -14.41
N THR A 335 34.53 26.89 -13.43
CA THR A 335 33.53 25.95 -12.99
C THR A 335 32.40 26.72 -12.33
N MET A 336 31.16 26.46 -12.73
CA MET A 336 29.99 27.04 -12.09
C MET A 336 29.90 26.52 -10.65
N ILE A 337 30.15 27.37 -9.66
CA ILE A 337 29.80 27.06 -8.27
C ILE A 337 28.33 27.43 -8.12
N LEU A 338 27.43 26.44 -8.09
CA LEU A 338 25.98 26.68 -8.13
C LEU A 338 25.53 27.61 -6.98
N LYS A 339 26.12 27.44 -5.79
CA LYS A 339 25.86 28.28 -4.61
C LYS A 339 26.26 29.75 -4.81
N GLU A 340 27.33 30.02 -5.55
CA GLU A 340 27.83 31.37 -5.84
C GLU A 340 27.26 31.95 -7.14
N THR A 341 26.52 31.15 -7.90
CA THR A 341 25.88 31.58 -9.15
C THR A 341 24.77 32.56 -8.85
N THR A 342 24.94 33.81 -9.31
CA THR A 342 23.98 34.89 -9.08
C THR A 342 22.84 34.89 -10.10
N ARG A 343 23.10 34.38 -11.32
CA ARG A 343 22.14 34.31 -12.42
C ARG A 343 22.38 33.07 -13.28
N LEU A 344 21.32 32.31 -13.55
CA LEU A 344 21.31 31.17 -14.46
C LEU A 344 20.20 31.35 -15.49
N GLU A 345 20.46 30.98 -16.75
CA GLU A 345 19.47 31.11 -17.83
C GLU A 345 19.26 29.78 -18.54
N LEU A 346 18.14 29.12 -18.28
CA LEU A 346 17.81 27.80 -18.83
C LEU A 346 16.72 27.91 -19.91
N PRO A 347 16.66 27.00 -20.88
CA PRO A 347 15.42 26.84 -21.65
C PRO A 347 14.26 26.51 -20.70
N ALA A 348 13.03 26.87 -21.10
CA ALA A 348 11.83 26.50 -20.36
C ALA A 348 11.80 24.99 -20.06
N ALA A 349 11.52 24.64 -18.80
CA ALA A 349 11.50 23.25 -18.38
C ALA A 349 10.31 22.50 -19.00
N ALA A 350 10.48 21.19 -19.11
CA ALA A 350 9.49 20.26 -19.61
C ALA A 350 9.27 19.19 -18.53
N ASP A 351 8.09 19.16 -17.93
CA ASP A 351 7.75 18.29 -16.81
C ASP A 351 6.94 17.09 -17.30
N MET A 352 7.61 15.94 -17.44
CA MET A 352 6.99 14.75 -18.02
C MET A 352 6.13 13.94 -17.03
N HIS A 353 5.78 14.50 -15.87
CA HIS A 353 4.90 13.83 -14.91
C HIS A 353 4.17 14.82 -13.98
N VAL A 354 2.93 15.20 -14.30
CA VAL A 354 2.13 16.11 -13.45
C VAL A 354 0.73 15.60 -13.13
N HIS A 355 0.23 15.97 -11.94
CA HIS A 355 -1.17 15.76 -11.53
C HIS A 355 -1.88 17.10 -11.33
N LEU A 356 -2.82 17.43 -12.23
CA LEU A 356 -3.52 18.73 -12.23
C LEU A 356 -4.92 18.69 -11.62
N ARG A 357 -5.42 17.50 -11.27
CA ARG A 357 -6.71 17.29 -10.56
C ARG A 357 -7.90 17.88 -11.33
N GLN A 358 -8.99 18.23 -10.64
CA GLN A 358 -10.24 18.75 -11.23
C GLN A 358 -10.82 19.88 -10.37
N GLY A 359 -11.76 20.63 -10.94
CA GLY A 359 -12.50 21.70 -10.25
C GLY A 359 -11.59 22.78 -9.66
N LYS A 360 -11.93 23.27 -8.47
CA LYS A 360 -11.17 24.34 -7.78
C LYS A 360 -9.70 24.00 -7.54
N MET A 361 -9.37 22.72 -7.37
CA MET A 361 -7.97 22.29 -7.24
C MET A 361 -7.21 22.53 -8.55
N MET A 362 -7.82 22.20 -9.69
CA MET A 362 -7.24 22.45 -11.03
C MET A 362 -7.02 23.94 -11.26
N GLU A 363 -8.02 24.78 -10.98
CA GLU A 363 -7.92 26.24 -11.09
C GLU A 363 -6.77 26.81 -10.25
N LEU A 364 -6.52 26.22 -9.07
CA LEU A 364 -5.43 26.64 -8.19
C LEU A 364 -4.04 26.22 -8.69
N VAL A 365 -3.91 24.97 -9.17
CA VAL A 365 -2.60 24.35 -9.43
C VAL A 365 -2.09 24.55 -10.85
N VAL A 366 -2.98 24.68 -11.84
CA VAL A 366 -2.59 24.86 -13.25
C VAL A 366 -1.74 26.11 -13.48
N PRO A 367 -2.07 27.30 -12.92
CA PRO A 367 -1.21 28.47 -13.06
C PRO A 367 0.18 28.30 -12.44
N GLN A 368 0.35 27.36 -11.49
CA GLN A 368 1.63 27.13 -10.83
C GLN A 368 2.65 26.46 -11.76
N ILE A 369 2.22 25.83 -12.87
CA ILE A 369 3.12 25.24 -13.88
C ILE A 369 4.09 26.29 -14.40
N ARG A 370 3.56 27.45 -14.85
CA ARG A 370 4.37 28.56 -15.34
C ARG A 370 5.22 29.19 -14.24
N LYS A 371 4.71 29.30 -13.01
CA LYS A 371 5.50 29.82 -11.88
C LYS A 371 6.73 28.95 -11.57
N GLY A 372 6.59 27.64 -11.73
CA GLY A 372 7.69 26.69 -11.62
C GLY A 372 8.69 26.70 -12.78
N GLY A 373 8.50 27.54 -13.80
CA GLY A 373 9.39 27.61 -14.96
C GLY A 373 9.15 26.54 -16.04
N VAL A 374 7.97 25.94 -16.06
CA VAL A 374 7.59 24.86 -16.98
C VAL A 374 6.64 25.39 -18.06
N ASP A 375 6.87 25.05 -19.33
CA ASP A 375 5.97 25.37 -20.45
C ASP A 375 5.31 24.13 -21.09
N THR A 376 5.74 22.93 -20.71
CA THR A 376 5.30 21.68 -21.34
C THR A 376 5.14 20.65 -20.26
N VAL A 377 3.98 19.99 -20.22
CA VAL A 377 3.66 19.00 -19.20
C VAL A 377 3.05 17.73 -19.80
N PHE A 378 3.40 16.58 -19.25
CA PHE A 378 2.68 15.33 -19.48
C PHE A 378 1.68 15.07 -18.35
N VAL A 379 0.39 15.17 -18.67
CA VAL A 379 -0.70 15.16 -17.70
C VAL A 379 -1.15 13.74 -17.41
N MET A 380 -1.09 13.34 -16.13
CA MET A 380 -1.49 12.02 -15.67
C MET A 380 -3.03 11.84 -15.62
N PRO A 381 -3.58 10.64 -15.91
CA PRO A 381 -5.01 10.45 -16.18
C PRO A 381 -5.84 9.99 -14.96
N ASN A 382 -5.24 9.87 -13.77
CA ASN A 382 -5.86 9.29 -12.56
C ASN A 382 -6.83 10.25 -11.83
N LEU A 383 -7.74 10.85 -12.58
CA LEU A 383 -8.89 11.61 -12.07
C LEU A 383 -9.93 10.68 -11.41
N VAL A 384 -10.99 11.24 -10.84
CA VAL A 384 -12.12 10.47 -10.28
C VAL A 384 -13.40 10.89 -11.00
N PRO A 385 -13.93 10.09 -11.95
CA PRO A 385 -13.38 8.83 -12.48
C PRO A 385 -12.12 9.05 -13.37
N PRO A 386 -11.32 8.00 -13.64
CA PRO A 386 -10.13 8.12 -14.47
C PRO A 386 -10.48 8.48 -15.92
N VAL A 387 -9.56 9.18 -16.58
CA VAL A 387 -9.67 9.51 -18.00
C VAL A 387 -9.42 8.24 -18.81
N THR A 388 -10.44 7.73 -19.49
CA THR A 388 -10.41 6.43 -20.20
C THR A 388 -10.84 6.53 -21.67
N SER A 389 -11.26 7.70 -22.14
CA SER A 389 -11.69 7.92 -23.52
C SER A 389 -11.12 9.20 -24.13
N VAL A 390 -10.88 9.18 -25.45
CA VAL A 390 -10.35 10.32 -26.20
C VAL A 390 -11.11 11.61 -25.93
N ALA A 391 -12.44 11.53 -25.92
CA ALA A 391 -13.30 12.69 -25.68
C ALA A 391 -13.02 13.34 -24.31
N GLN A 392 -12.88 12.53 -23.26
CA GLN A 392 -12.54 13.03 -21.92
C GLN A 392 -11.15 13.68 -21.89
N ALA A 393 -10.16 13.11 -22.57
CA ALA A 393 -8.82 13.70 -22.61
C ALA A 393 -8.79 15.04 -23.36
N LEU A 394 -9.52 15.16 -24.47
CA LEU A 394 -9.61 16.42 -25.22
C LEU A 394 -10.40 17.49 -24.45
N GLU A 395 -11.49 17.11 -23.79
CA GLU A 395 -12.25 18.02 -22.93
C GLU A 395 -11.40 18.51 -21.76
N TYR A 396 -10.70 17.60 -21.07
CA TYR A 396 -9.83 17.96 -19.97
C TYR A 396 -8.68 18.85 -20.44
N LYS A 397 -8.05 18.55 -21.59
CA LYS A 397 -7.04 19.42 -22.21
C LYS A 397 -7.57 20.83 -22.46
N ALA A 398 -8.78 20.95 -23.00
CA ALA A 398 -9.39 22.25 -23.27
C ALA A 398 -9.63 23.05 -21.98
N GLN A 399 -10.05 22.39 -20.89
CA GLN A 399 -10.19 23.03 -19.57
C GLN A 399 -8.84 23.55 -19.04
N LEU A 400 -7.78 22.75 -19.16
CA LEU A 400 -6.43 23.16 -18.74
C LEU A 400 -5.92 24.36 -19.55
N GLN A 401 -6.08 24.31 -20.87
CA GLN A 401 -5.68 25.41 -21.78
C GLN A 401 -6.48 26.69 -21.56
N ALA A 402 -7.73 26.59 -21.12
CA ALA A 402 -8.54 27.75 -20.77
C ALA A 402 -8.01 28.48 -19.53
N ILE A 403 -7.36 27.76 -18.60
CA ILE A 403 -6.77 28.33 -17.38
C ILE A 403 -5.38 28.90 -17.67
N GLU A 404 -4.51 28.15 -18.36
CA GLU A 404 -3.17 28.61 -18.73
C GLU A 404 -2.86 28.26 -20.20
N PRO A 405 -3.04 29.21 -21.13
CA PRO A 405 -2.90 28.95 -22.56
C PRO A 405 -1.44 28.83 -23.02
N ASN A 406 -0.46 29.27 -22.23
CA ASN A 406 0.96 29.24 -22.59
C ASN A 406 1.65 27.93 -22.22
N VAL A 407 0.90 26.92 -21.77
CA VAL A 407 1.42 25.59 -21.47
C VAL A 407 0.99 24.60 -22.55
N ASN A 408 1.95 23.81 -23.02
CA ASN A 408 1.71 22.69 -23.90
C ASN A 408 1.36 21.43 -23.09
N TYR A 409 0.08 21.03 -23.13
CA TYR A 409 -0.42 19.85 -22.44
C TYR A 409 -0.38 18.61 -23.33
N LEU A 410 0.42 17.62 -22.93
CA LEU A 410 0.44 16.27 -23.48
C LEU A 410 -0.49 15.39 -22.65
N MET A 411 -1.47 14.76 -23.31
CA MET A 411 -2.46 13.92 -22.63
C MET A 411 -2.07 12.44 -22.69
N SER A 412 -2.48 11.69 -21.66
CA SER A 412 -2.22 10.26 -21.53
C SER A 412 -3.48 9.42 -21.82
N LEU A 413 -3.48 8.60 -22.87
CA LEU A 413 -4.55 7.67 -23.30
C LEU A 413 -4.13 6.83 -24.54
N GLU A 414 -4.93 5.82 -24.90
CA GLU A 414 -4.78 5.01 -26.13
C GLU A 414 -5.46 5.67 -27.35
N ALA A 415 -4.84 6.68 -27.98
CA ALA A 415 -5.23 7.11 -29.34
C ALA A 415 -4.19 8.01 -30.03
N ALA A 416 -3.16 7.40 -30.64
CA ALA A 416 -2.13 8.14 -31.38
C ALA A 416 -2.70 9.06 -32.48
N ALA A 417 -3.78 8.64 -33.15
CA ALA A 417 -4.36 9.34 -34.30
C ALA A 417 -4.98 10.72 -33.98
N VAL A 418 -5.22 11.03 -32.71
CA VAL A 418 -5.87 12.28 -32.25
C VAL A 418 -4.97 13.12 -31.34
N GLY A 419 -3.65 12.89 -31.40
CA GLY A 419 -2.65 13.71 -30.70
C GLY A 419 -2.43 13.33 -29.23
N ILE A 420 -2.82 12.11 -28.82
CA ILE A 420 -2.53 11.57 -27.49
C ILE A 420 -1.15 10.93 -27.50
N THR A 421 -0.35 11.23 -26.47
CA THR A 421 1.10 11.06 -26.51
C THR A 421 1.60 9.75 -25.90
N GLY A 422 0.85 9.15 -24.98
CA GLY A 422 1.22 7.89 -24.34
C GLY A 422 0.16 7.34 -23.42
N VAL A 423 0.34 6.13 -22.90
CA VAL A 423 -0.54 5.47 -21.92
C VAL A 423 0.18 5.43 -20.58
N LYS A 424 -0.54 5.63 -19.48
CA LYS A 424 -0.01 5.48 -18.12
C LYS A 424 -0.63 4.25 -17.46
N VAL A 425 0.23 3.35 -16.99
CA VAL A 425 -0.16 2.19 -16.20
C VAL A 425 0.09 2.45 -14.73
N TYR A 426 -0.93 2.20 -13.91
CA TYR A 426 -0.86 2.19 -12.46
C TYR A 426 -1.00 0.75 -11.95
N PRO A 427 -0.09 0.26 -11.09
CA PRO A 427 -0.30 -0.99 -10.37
C PRO A 427 -1.52 -0.88 -9.46
N GLN A 428 -2.31 -1.95 -9.37
CA GLN A 428 -3.54 -1.89 -8.60
C GLN A 428 -3.30 -1.59 -7.12
N GLY A 429 -3.92 -0.51 -6.62
CA GLY A 429 -3.96 -0.15 -5.20
C GLY A 429 -2.66 0.43 -4.61
N VAL A 430 -1.61 0.65 -5.41
CA VAL A 430 -0.30 1.09 -4.92
C VAL A 430 -0.21 2.60 -4.66
N THR A 431 -0.96 3.41 -5.41
CA THR A 431 -0.94 4.88 -5.29
C THR A 431 -2.34 5.52 -5.38
N THR A 432 -2.43 6.84 -5.25
CA THR A 432 -3.69 7.60 -5.26
C THR A 432 -4.53 7.29 -6.52
N ASN A 433 -5.80 6.94 -6.32
CA ASN A 433 -6.78 6.59 -7.37
C ASN A 433 -6.40 5.38 -8.25
N SER A 434 -5.56 4.47 -7.76
CA SER A 434 -5.11 3.27 -8.50
C SER A 434 -5.92 2.00 -8.23
N ALA A 435 -7.10 2.07 -7.59
CA ALA A 435 -7.91 0.90 -7.27
C ALA A 435 -8.35 0.08 -8.51
N ALA A 436 -8.42 0.73 -9.69
CA ALA A 436 -8.68 0.11 -11.00
C ALA A 436 -7.39 -0.21 -11.78
N GLY A 437 -6.22 -0.21 -11.13
CA GLY A 437 -4.92 -0.47 -11.75
C GLY A 437 -4.69 -1.91 -12.20
N VAL A 438 -3.57 -2.15 -12.86
CA VAL A 438 -3.18 -3.43 -13.48
C VAL A 438 -2.56 -4.38 -12.45
N ARG A 439 -2.96 -5.66 -12.49
CA ARG A 439 -2.34 -6.76 -11.72
C ARG A 439 -1.40 -7.62 -12.57
N ASP A 440 -1.81 -7.95 -13.79
CA ASP A 440 -1.05 -8.76 -14.74
C ASP A 440 -0.84 -7.97 -16.04
N TYR A 441 0.43 -7.84 -16.45
CA TYR A 441 0.80 -7.12 -17.67
C TYR A 441 0.57 -7.94 -18.93
N ASP A 442 0.47 -9.27 -18.80
CA ASP A 442 0.30 -10.18 -19.94
C ASP A 442 -1.02 -9.92 -20.68
N GLU A 443 -2.07 -9.57 -19.95
CA GLU A 443 -3.39 -9.19 -20.50
C GLU A 443 -3.33 -7.96 -21.41
N PHE A 444 -2.35 -7.07 -21.18
CA PHE A 444 -2.17 -5.82 -21.92
C PHE A 444 -1.14 -5.93 -23.06
N PHE A 445 -0.56 -7.11 -23.28
CA PHE A 445 0.37 -7.32 -24.39
C PHE A 445 -0.18 -6.96 -25.78
N PRO A 446 -1.46 -7.24 -26.12
CA PRO A 446 -2.03 -6.77 -27.38
C PRO A 446 -2.02 -5.24 -27.49
N VAL A 447 -2.33 -4.54 -26.40
CA VAL A 447 -2.29 -3.07 -26.33
C VAL A 447 -0.87 -2.56 -26.53
N PHE A 448 0.12 -3.13 -25.83
CA PHE A 448 1.51 -2.72 -25.96
C PHE A 448 2.06 -2.95 -27.38
N ALA A 449 1.60 -3.99 -28.07
CA ALA A 449 1.96 -4.23 -29.46
C ALA A 449 1.39 -3.13 -30.39
N GLU A 450 0.16 -2.67 -30.16
CA GLU A 450 -0.42 -1.54 -30.90
C GLU A 450 0.28 -0.22 -30.57
N MET A 451 0.57 0.02 -29.29
CA MET A 451 1.36 1.18 -28.87
C MET A 451 2.73 1.20 -29.56
N GLU A 452 3.41 0.06 -29.67
CA GLU A 452 4.69 -0.06 -30.37
C GLU A 452 4.56 0.28 -31.87
N LYS A 453 3.53 -0.26 -32.54
CA LYS A 453 3.26 0.05 -33.96
C LYS A 453 2.99 1.53 -34.21
N HIS A 454 2.32 2.18 -33.26
CA HIS A 454 1.96 3.59 -33.33
C HIS A 454 3.00 4.52 -32.68
N ASP A 455 4.16 3.99 -32.27
CA ASP A 455 5.24 4.76 -31.63
C ASP A 455 4.70 5.59 -30.45
N MET A 456 3.89 4.98 -29.59
CA MET A 456 3.37 5.59 -28.37
C MET A 456 4.34 5.38 -27.19
N VAL A 457 4.20 6.21 -26.16
CA VAL A 457 4.97 6.08 -24.91
C VAL A 457 4.18 5.30 -23.86
N LEU A 458 4.77 4.26 -23.28
CA LEU A 458 4.25 3.54 -22.12
C LEU A 458 4.90 4.07 -20.85
N ASN A 459 4.10 4.68 -19.97
CA ASN A 459 4.55 5.25 -18.71
C ASN A 459 4.20 4.29 -17.59
N LEU A 460 5.19 3.85 -16.81
CA LEU A 460 5.03 2.84 -15.77
C LEU A 460 5.24 3.45 -14.40
N HIS A 461 4.22 3.39 -13.53
CA HIS A 461 4.48 3.45 -12.08
C HIS A 461 5.07 2.10 -11.68
N GLY A 462 6.39 2.00 -11.66
CA GLY A 462 7.06 0.71 -11.54
C GLY A 462 7.22 0.21 -10.12
N GLU A 463 6.12 -0.08 -9.43
CA GLU A 463 6.12 -0.78 -8.14
C GLU A 463 5.22 -2.03 -8.25
N VAL A 464 5.67 -3.16 -7.73
CA VAL A 464 4.79 -4.33 -7.62
C VAL A 464 3.84 -4.13 -6.43
N PRO A 465 2.52 -4.35 -6.58
CA PRO A 465 1.61 -4.29 -5.45
C PRO A 465 2.01 -5.31 -4.39
N GLY A 466 2.07 -4.85 -3.14
CA GLY A 466 2.16 -5.76 -2.00
C GLY A 466 0.94 -6.67 -2.00
N SER A 467 1.16 -7.97 -2.19
CA SER A 467 0.11 -8.97 -2.05
C SER A 467 0.27 -9.66 -0.70
N PRO A 468 -0.84 -10.06 -0.05
CA PRO A 468 -0.79 -10.90 1.13
C PRO A 468 0.19 -12.08 1.00
N GLY A 469 1.20 -12.16 1.88
CA GLY A 469 2.24 -13.22 1.87
C GLY A 469 3.45 -12.97 0.96
N SER A 470 3.47 -11.90 0.17
CA SER A 470 4.64 -11.51 -0.63
C SER A 470 5.73 -10.84 0.23
N ASP A 471 7.00 -10.96 -0.18
CA ASP A 471 8.13 -10.26 0.45
C ASP A 471 8.26 -8.80 -0.04
N ILE A 472 7.19 -8.28 -0.65
CA ILE A 472 7.12 -6.98 -1.30
C ILE A 472 6.67 -5.95 -0.27
N THR A 473 7.50 -4.95 -0.06
CA THR A 473 7.31 -3.83 0.84
C THR A 473 7.46 -2.54 0.05
N ASP A 474 6.97 -1.43 0.58
CA ASP A 474 7.15 -0.11 -0.04
C ASP A 474 8.62 0.29 -0.26
N MET A 475 9.56 -0.37 0.45
CA MET A 475 11.00 -0.16 0.31
C MET A 475 11.62 -0.95 -0.85
N ASN A 476 11.07 -2.11 -1.22
CA ASN A 476 11.63 -2.96 -2.29
C ASN A 476 10.70 -3.16 -3.49
N ALA A 477 9.47 -2.61 -3.45
CA ALA A 477 8.47 -2.78 -4.51
C ALA A 477 8.95 -2.30 -5.88
N GLU A 478 9.76 -1.22 -5.93
CA GLU A 478 10.37 -0.73 -7.17
C GLU A 478 11.40 -1.71 -7.72
N GLU A 479 12.30 -2.21 -6.88
CA GLU A 479 13.32 -3.18 -7.30
C GLU A 479 12.69 -4.49 -7.79
N LYS A 480 11.60 -4.92 -7.14
CA LYS A 480 10.83 -6.10 -7.53
C LYS A 480 10.10 -5.94 -8.87
N PHE A 481 9.90 -4.70 -9.33
CA PHE A 481 9.30 -4.41 -10.63
C PHE A 481 10.33 -4.46 -11.79
N LEU A 482 11.62 -4.34 -11.51
CA LEU A 482 12.66 -4.26 -12.54
C LEU A 482 12.74 -5.47 -13.49
N PRO A 483 12.46 -6.73 -13.06
CA PRO A 483 12.31 -7.85 -13.98
C PRO A 483 11.19 -7.63 -15.01
N THR A 484 10.06 -7.05 -14.61
CA THR A 484 8.94 -6.71 -15.50
C THR A 484 9.36 -5.65 -16.52
N LEU A 485 10.07 -4.60 -16.10
CA LEU A 485 10.62 -3.61 -17.02
C LEU A 485 11.51 -4.25 -18.10
N LYS A 486 12.43 -5.13 -17.69
CA LYS A 486 13.34 -5.83 -18.61
C LYS A 486 12.57 -6.73 -19.58
N MET A 487 11.60 -7.50 -19.08
CA MET A 487 10.72 -8.33 -19.90
C MET A 487 9.97 -7.50 -20.95
N LEU A 488 9.38 -6.38 -20.55
CA LEU A 488 8.66 -5.50 -21.48
C LEU A 488 9.58 -4.93 -22.57
N ASN A 489 10.80 -4.51 -22.21
CA ASN A 489 11.80 -4.04 -23.17
C ASN A 489 12.28 -5.16 -24.12
N GLU A 490 12.45 -6.39 -23.63
CA GLU A 490 12.83 -7.52 -24.48
C GLU A 490 11.71 -7.92 -25.45
N LYS A 491 10.45 -7.86 -24.99
CA LYS A 491 9.28 -8.30 -25.73
C LYS A 491 8.79 -7.25 -26.74
N PHE A 492 8.94 -5.97 -26.43
CA PHE A 492 8.55 -4.82 -27.26
C PHE A 492 9.73 -3.87 -27.44
N PRO A 493 10.78 -4.28 -28.18
CA PRO A 493 12.06 -3.56 -28.25
C PRO A 493 11.99 -2.19 -28.93
N LYS A 494 10.90 -1.85 -29.61
CA LYS A 494 10.67 -0.53 -30.22
C LYS A 494 9.68 0.31 -29.43
N LEU A 495 8.95 -0.27 -28.47
CA LEU A 495 8.05 0.48 -27.61
C LEU A 495 8.87 1.44 -26.75
N ARG A 496 8.49 2.72 -26.77
CA ARG A 496 9.08 3.73 -25.89
C ARG A 496 8.51 3.55 -24.50
N ILE A 497 9.35 3.25 -23.52
CA ILE A 497 8.94 2.98 -22.13
C ILE A 497 9.60 3.99 -21.20
N ILE A 498 8.83 4.55 -20.28
CA ILE A 498 9.33 5.37 -19.18
C ILE A 498 9.06 4.64 -17.87
N LEU A 499 10.12 4.32 -17.13
CA LEU A 499 10.02 4.00 -15.71
C LEU A 499 9.89 5.32 -14.95
N GLU A 500 8.67 5.64 -14.51
CA GLU A 500 8.41 6.92 -13.86
C GLU A 500 9.08 7.02 -12.49
N HIS A 501 9.40 8.25 -12.08
CA HIS A 501 9.79 8.68 -10.74
C HIS A 501 10.68 7.66 -9.99
N CYS A 502 11.80 7.27 -10.62
CA CYS A 502 12.74 6.31 -10.03
C CYS A 502 13.19 6.78 -8.64
N SER A 503 13.18 5.85 -7.69
CA SER A 503 13.50 6.11 -6.28
C SER A 503 14.70 5.31 -5.76
N THR A 504 15.24 4.35 -6.53
CA THR A 504 16.36 3.47 -6.17
C THR A 504 17.54 3.55 -7.13
N GLU A 505 18.74 3.26 -6.62
CA GLU A 505 19.93 3.06 -7.47
C GLU A 505 19.73 1.90 -8.46
N ALA A 506 19.07 0.83 -8.02
CA ALA A 506 18.81 -0.35 -8.84
C ALA A 506 17.93 -0.03 -10.06
N ALA A 507 16.94 0.85 -9.91
CA ALA A 507 16.10 1.29 -11.03
C ALA A 507 16.89 2.05 -12.09
N LEU A 508 17.79 2.95 -11.67
CA LEU A 508 18.68 3.67 -12.60
C LEU A 508 19.55 2.69 -13.40
N GLU A 509 20.15 1.70 -12.73
CA GLU A 509 20.97 0.68 -13.38
C GLU A 509 20.14 -0.22 -14.32
N ALA A 510 18.92 -0.57 -13.94
CA ALA A 510 18.02 -1.33 -14.80
C ALA A 510 17.68 -0.56 -16.09
N VAL A 511 17.39 0.74 -15.99
CA VAL A 511 17.10 1.60 -17.15
C VAL A 511 18.32 1.74 -18.06
N ARG A 512 19.53 1.89 -17.49
CA ARG A 512 20.79 1.88 -18.26
C ARG A 512 21.01 0.57 -19.01
N SER A 513 20.64 -0.56 -18.40
CA SER A 513 20.78 -1.89 -19.02
C SER A 513 19.76 -2.16 -20.14
N CYS A 514 18.68 -1.39 -20.23
CA CYS A 514 17.66 -1.52 -21.27
C CYS A 514 18.06 -0.79 -22.56
N SER A 515 17.34 -1.06 -23.66
CA SER A 515 17.59 -0.43 -24.96
C SER A 515 17.36 1.09 -24.92
N SER A 516 17.72 1.81 -25.98
CA SER A 516 17.51 3.27 -26.06
C SER A 516 16.03 3.69 -26.09
N SER A 517 15.08 2.75 -26.26
CA SER A 517 13.65 3.04 -26.16
C SER A 517 13.17 3.16 -24.70
N VAL A 518 14.00 2.79 -23.72
CA VAL A 518 13.67 2.87 -22.30
C VAL A 518 14.39 4.03 -21.63
N ALA A 519 13.62 4.88 -20.96
CA ALA A 519 14.08 6.02 -20.18
C ALA A 519 13.42 6.03 -18.79
N ALA A 520 13.77 7.00 -17.96
CA ALA A 520 13.17 7.21 -16.65
C ALA A 520 13.04 8.69 -16.29
N THR A 521 12.02 9.00 -15.50
CA THR A 521 11.88 10.33 -14.88
C THR A 521 12.42 10.32 -13.46
N ILE A 522 12.97 11.46 -13.03
CA ILE A 522 13.42 11.70 -11.66
C ILE A 522 12.70 12.94 -11.13
N THR A 523 12.09 12.82 -9.94
CA THR A 523 11.35 13.91 -9.32
C THR A 523 12.26 14.86 -8.57
N ALA A 524 11.80 16.10 -8.35
CA ALA A 524 12.53 17.05 -7.51
C ALA A 524 12.64 16.56 -6.06
N HIS A 525 11.57 15.96 -5.52
CA HIS A 525 11.50 15.56 -4.12
C HIS A 525 12.33 14.32 -3.79
N HIS A 526 12.53 13.39 -4.71
CA HIS A 526 13.41 12.25 -4.49
C HIS A 526 14.91 12.63 -4.46
N LEU A 527 15.28 13.84 -4.90
CA LEU A 527 16.66 14.34 -4.82
C LEU A 527 17.05 14.83 -3.41
N TYR A 528 16.09 15.16 -2.55
CA TYR A 528 16.35 15.65 -1.19
C TYR A 528 15.69 14.82 -0.08
N LEU A 529 14.62 14.06 -0.37
CA LEU A 529 13.95 13.20 0.61
C LEU A 529 14.66 11.85 0.78
N THR A 530 14.50 11.27 1.97
CA THR A 530 14.83 9.87 2.27
C THR A 530 13.66 9.24 3.03
N HIS A 531 13.68 7.92 3.25
CA HIS A 531 12.65 7.21 4.00
C HIS A 531 12.39 7.83 5.39
N HIS A 532 13.39 8.39 6.05
CA HIS A 532 13.24 9.12 7.31
C HIS A 532 12.36 10.38 7.19
N SER A 533 12.33 11.00 6.01
CA SER A 533 11.53 12.20 5.78
C SER A 533 10.04 11.92 5.74
N CYS A 534 9.63 10.66 5.52
CA CYS A 534 8.23 10.27 5.35
C CYS A 534 7.39 10.38 6.63
N GLU A 535 8.02 10.62 7.78
CA GLU A 535 7.33 11.00 9.02
C GLU A 535 6.60 12.34 8.88
N ASN A 536 7.11 13.24 8.04
CA ASN A 536 6.39 14.44 7.66
C ASN A 536 5.35 14.09 6.58
N PRO A 537 4.04 14.28 6.84
CA PRO A 537 3.02 13.97 5.85
C PRO A 537 3.23 14.70 4.52
N LEU A 538 3.77 15.93 4.52
CA LEU A 538 4.05 16.70 3.30
C LEU A 538 5.18 16.11 2.43
N ALA A 539 5.97 15.18 2.98
CA ALA A 539 7.02 14.44 2.28
C ALA A 539 6.60 13.00 1.93
N PHE A 540 5.42 12.55 2.34
CA PHE A 540 4.90 11.23 2.02
C PHE A 540 4.39 11.15 0.57
N CYS A 541 5.03 10.34 -0.27
CA CYS A 541 4.65 10.04 -1.66
C CYS A 541 4.86 8.55 -2.02
N LYS A 542 4.57 8.20 -3.28
CA LYS A 542 4.78 6.87 -3.86
C LYS A 542 5.48 7.02 -5.22
N PRO A 543 6.57 6.29 -5.50
CA PRO A 543 7.31 5.41 -4.61
C PRO A 543 7.79 6.13 -3.34
N LEU A 544 7.97 5.40 -2.24
CA LEU A 544 8.53 6.03 -1.04
C LEU A 544 9.97 6.50 -1.33
N PRO A 545 10.39 7.69 -0.87
CA PRO A 545 11.80 8.02 -0.75
C PRO A 545 12.55 6.91 -0.02
N LYS A 546 13.70 6.50 -0.56
CA LYS A 546 14.45 5.30 -0.12
C LYS A 546 15.61 5.67 0.80
N THR A 547 16.75 5.01 0.67
CA THR A 547 17.92 5.29 1.53
C THR A 547 18.66 6.54 1.05
N SER A 548 19.56 7.09 1.88
CA SER A 548 20.48 8.16 1.45
C SER A 548 21.32 7.72 0.25
N LYS A 549 21.68 6.44 0.16
CA LYS A 549 22.44 5.88 -0.97
C LYS A 549 21.65 6.01 -2.28
N ASP A 550 20.36 5.73 -2.24
CA ASP A 550 19.47 5.85 -3.40
C ASP A 550 19.29 7.31 -3.83
N ARG A 551 19.00 8.21 -2.88
CA ARG A 551 18.94 9.66 -3.13
C ARG A 551 20.23 10.16 -3.79
N ASP A 552 21.37 9.74 -3.26
CA ASP A 552 22.68 10.14 -3.76
C ASP A 552 22.95 9.60 -5.17
N ALA A 553 22.45 8.40 -5.50
CA ALA A 553 22.50 7.86 -6.85
C ALA A 553 21.63 8.68 -7.83
N LEU A 554 20.46 9.13 -7.40
CA LEU A 554 19.59 10.02 -8.20
C LEU A 554 20.26 11.37 -8.47
N LEU A 555 20.90 11.99 -7.46
CA LEU A 555 21.68 13.22 -7.63
C LEU A 555 22.80 13.04 -8.67
N ARG A 556 23.56 11.93 -8.59
CA ARG A 556 24.58 11.60 -9.59
C ARG A 556 23.99 11.39 -10.98
N ALA A 557 22.81 10.77 -11.09
CA ALA A 557 22.15 10.56 -12.37
C ALA A 557 21.76 11.90 -13.04
N VAL A 558 21.21 12.85 -12.29
CA VAL A 558 20.88 14.20 -12.79
C VAL A 558 22.12 14.90 -13.36
N CYS A 559 23.27 14.77 -12.70
CA CYS A 559 24.52 15.37 -13.14
C CYS A 559 25.33 14.53 -14.15
N SER A 560 24.88 13.33 -14.51
CA SER A 560 25.65 12.41 -15.35
C SER A 560 25.68 12.84 -16.83
N GLY A 561 24.67 13.57 -17.29
CA GLY A 561 24.46 13.85 -18.71
C GLY A 561 23.89 12.67 -19.51
N ASP A 562 23.51 11.57 -18.86
CA ASP A 562 22.89 10.41 -19.52
C ASP A 562 21.48 10.76 -20.04
N PRO A 563 21.22 10.66 -21.37
CA PRO A 563 19.95 11.07 -21.98
C PRO A 563 18.76 10.19 -21.60
N LYS A 564 18.98 9.05 -20.92
CA LYS A 564 17.90 8.20 -20.41
C LYS A 564 17.20 8.77 -19.19
N PHE A 565 17.76 9.77 -18.51
CA PHE A 565 17.16 10.37 -17.32
C PHE A 565 16.76 11.82 -17.59
N PHE A 566 15.49 12.13 -17.38
CA PHE A 566 14.96 13.48 -17.55
C PHE A 566 13.90 13.83 -16.51
N PHE A 567 13.49 15.08 -16.50
CA PHE A 567 12.64 15.60 -15.44
C PHE A 567 11.17 15.17 -15.55
N GLY A 568 10.62 14.73 -14.42
CA GLY A 568 9.18 14.55 -14.20
C GLY A 568 8.90 14.75 -12.73
N SER A 569 8.09 15.74 -12.37
CA SER A 569 7.99 16.23 -10.99
C SER A 569 7.22 15.31 -10.06
N ASP A 570 6.26 14.56 -10.62
CA ASP A 570 5.17 13.93 -9.88
C ASP A 570 4.56 14.90 -8.84
N SER A 571 4.39 16.16 -9.27
CA SER A 571 3.76 17.17 -8.43
C SER A 571 2.30 16.78 -8.23
N ALA A 572 1.99 16.32 -7.01
CA ALA A 572 0.76 15.64 -6.66
C ALA A 572 0.02 16.40 -5.54
N PRO A 573 -0.73 17.46 -5.88
CA PRO A 573 -1.42 18.31 -4.90
C PRO A 573 -2.54 17.56 -4.19
N HIS A 574 -2.65 17.81 -2.90
CA HIS A 574 -3.71 17.36 -2.01
C HIS A 574 -4.08 18.49 -1.05
N PRO A 575 -5.35 18.63 -0.63
CA PRO A 575 -5.74 19.64 0.35
C PRO A 575 -4.88 19.53 1.62
N ARG A 576 -4.44 20.66 2.17
CA ARG A 576 -3.61 20.73 3.39
C ARG A 576 -4.22 19.93 4.52
N LEU A 577 -5.53 20.06 4.73
CA LEU A 577 -6.25 19.31 5.75
C LEU A 577 -6.17 17.80 5.55
N ALA A 578 -6.23 17.32 4.30
CA ALA A 578 -6.11 15.89 4.00
C ALA A 578 -4.70 15.37 4.32
N LYS A 579 -3.65 16.15 4.05
CA LYS A 579 -2.27 15.82 4.45
C LYS A 579 -2.09 15.82 5.98
N GLN A 580 -2.92 16.52 6.74
CA GLN A 580 -2.89 16.59 8.20
C GLN A 580 -3.79 15.55 8.91
N GLY A 581 -4.33 14.58 8.16
CA GLY A 581 -5.19 13.52 8.71
C GLY A 581 -6.68 13.85 8.73
N GLY A 582 -7.13 14.81 7.92
CA GLY A 582 -8.53 15.22 7.85
C GLY A 582 -8.94 16.13 9.00
N ALA A 583 -10.23 16.43 9.13
CA ALA A 583 -10.75 17.35 10.15
C ALA A 583 -10.45 16.89 11.59
N GLU A 584 -10.39 15.58 11.80
CA GLU A 584 -10.15 14.95 13.11
C GLU A 584 -8.69 14.53 13.33
N GLY A 585 -7.82 14.67 12.32
CA GLY A 585 -6.40 14.26 12.39
C GLY A 585 -6.15 12.75 12.44
N THR A 586 -7.17 11.92 12.18
CA THR A 586 -7.13 10.46 12.32
C THR A 586 -6.97 9.72 10.99
N ALA A 587 -7.24 10.37 9.85
CA ALA A 587 -7.15 9.74 8.54
C ALA A 587 -5.69 9.56 8.10
N LYS A 588 -5.41 8.52 7.31
CA LYS A 588 -4.09 8.33 6.71
C LYS A 588 -3.82 9.45 5.69
N PRO A 589 -2.67 10.14 5.73
CA PRO A 589 -2.36 11.19 4.77
C PRO A 589 -2.24 10.61 3.35
N PRO A 590 -2.78 11.29 2.32
CA PRO A 590 -2.65 10.82 0.95
C PRO A 590 -1.21 10.97 0.45
N ALA A 591 -0.78 10.05 -0.42
CA ALA A 591 0.54 10.05 -1.04
C ALA A 591 0.62 11.13 -2.13
N GLY A 592 1.66 11.97 -2.05
CA GLY A 592 1.97 13.00 -3.02
C GLY A 592 2.70 14.19 -2.39
N VAL A 593 3.71 14.71 -3.08
CA VAL A 593 4.41 15.96 -2.73
C VAL A 593 4.02 17.02 -3.75
N PHE A 594 3.63 18.20 -3.28
CA PHE A 594 3.34 19.33 -4.16
C PHE A 594 4.58 20.21 -4.33
N THR A 595 5.14 20.22 -5.53
CA THR A 595 6.39 20.95 -5.86
C THR A 595 6.22 21.96 -7.01
N GLN A 596 5.09 21.93 -7.73
CA GLN A 596 4.90 22.72 -8.96
C GLN A 596 5.31 24.20 -8.86
N PRO A 597 4.96 24.95 -7.79
CA PRO A 597 5.19 26.40 -7.76
C PRO A 597 6.67 26.80 -7.84
N CYS A 598 7.59 25.94 -7.39
CA CYS A 598 9.04 26.20 -7.36
C CYS A 598 9.83 25.01 -7.93
N VAL A 599 9.25 24.29 -8.90
CA VAL A 599 9.72 22.95 -9.27
C VAL A 599 11.17 22.90 -9.78
N VAL A 600 11.57 23.86 -10.63
CA VAL A 600 12.96 23.98 -11.10
C VAL A 600 13.89 24.36 -9.94
N GLN A 601 13.44 25.25 -9.06
CA GLN A 601 14.20 25.69 -7.91
C GLN A 601 14.47 24.56 -6.92
N TYR A 602 13.51 23.65 -6.68
CA TYR A 602 13.72 22.48 -5.83
C TYR A 602 14.85 21.59 -6.34
N VAL A 603 14.97 21.41 -7.67
CA VAL A 603 16.07 20.63 -8.26
C VAL A 603 17.40 21.32 -7.98
N LEU A 604 17.50 22.64 -8.20
CA LEU A 604 18.74 23.39 -7.94
C LEU A 604 19.12 23.34 -6.46
N LEU A 605 18.16 23.51 -5.55
CA LEU A 605 18.38 23.44 -4.11
C LEU A 605 18.88 22.05 -3.69
N ALA A 606 18.29 20.97 -4.22
CA ALA A 606 18.74 19.61 -3.93
C ALA A 606 20.17 19.33 -4.44
N LEU A 607 20.55 19.91 -5.59
CA LEU A 607 21.90 19.81 -6.13
C LEU A 607 22.92 20.59 -5.30
N GLU A 608 22.57 21.79 -4.82
CA GLU A 608 23.41 22.56 -3.89
C GLU A 608 23.72 21.77 -2.63
N GLU A 609 22.71 21.19 -2.01
CA GLU A 609 22.92 20.35 -0.84
C GLU A 609 23.69 19.06 -1.17
N GLY A 610 23.52 18.52 -2.38
CA GLY A 610 24.30 17.37 -2.87
C GLY A 610 25.80 17.68 -2.89
N VAL A 611 26.15 18.89 -3.33
CA VAL A 611 27.53 19.41 -3.29
C VAL A 611 28.00 19.60 -1.85
N GLU A 612 27.18 20.20 -0.98
CA GLU A 612 27.53 20.41 0.42
C GLU A 612 27.78 19.09 1.18
N ARG A 613 27.01 18.05 0.84
CA ARG A 613 27.20 16.68 1.36
C ARG A 613 28.40 15.95 0.74
N GLY A 614 29.04 16.51 -0.29
CA GLY A 614 30.15 15.87 -1.01
C GLY A 614 29.72 14.68 -1.89
N VAL A 615 28.45 14.62 -2.29
CA VAL A 615 27.87 13.52 -3.08
C VAL A 615 28.12 13.70 -4.58
N ILE A 616 28.12 14.94 -5.03
CA ILE A 616 28.41 15.39 -6.40
C ILE A 616 29.39 16.57 -6.34
N ALA A 617 30.22 16.74 -7.36
CA ALA A 617 31.12 17.88 -7.43
C ALA A 617 30.42 19.09 -8.07
N ASN A 618 30.85 20.32 -7.76
CA ASN A 618 30.33 21.51 -8.44
C ASN A 618 30.56 21.43 -9.96
N GLU A 619 31.70 20.85 -10.35
CA GLU A 619 32.09 20.61 -11.74
C GLU A 619 31.10 19.72 -12.50
N ASP A 620 30.38 18.86 -11.79
CA ASP A 620 29.40 17.97 -12.40
C ASP A 620 28.11 18.71 -12.78
N ILE A 621 27.86 19.88 -12.20
CA ILE A 621 26.70 20.72 -12.46
C ILE A 621 27.06 21.77 -13.51
N THR A 622 26.56 21.58 -14.73
CA THR A 622 26.71 22.57 -15.82
C THR A 622 25.35 23.04 -16.29
N GLN A 623 25.28 24.26 -16.82
CA GLN A 623 24.06 24.81 -17.42
C GLN A 623 23.53 23.93 -18.56
N GLU A 624 24.43 23.29 -19.32
CA GLU A 624 24.07 22.32 -20.36
C GLU A 624 23.40 21.07 -19.77
N LYS A 625 23.99 20.45 -18.74
CA LYS A 625 23.42 19.27 -18.09
C LYS A 625 22.07 19.58 -17.43
N LEU A 626 21.94 20.74 -16.79
CA LEU A 626 20.68 21.22 -16.23
C LEU A 626 19.61 21.43 -17.31
N ALA A 627 19.96 22.11 -18.41
CA ALA A 627 19.07 22.30 -19.55
C ALA A 627 18.66 20.95 -20.18
N ASN A 628 19.60 20.01 -20.25
CA ASN A 628 19.35 18.69 -20.78
C ASN A 628 18.35 17.89 -19.94
N PHE A 629 18.60 17.80 -18.63
CA PHE A 629 17.73 17.09 -17.70
C PHE A 629 16.33 17.74 -17.58
N LEU A 630 16.28 19.07 -17.40
CA LEU A 630 15.03 19.79 -17.16
C LEU A 630 14.19 20.06 -18.41
N SER A 631 14.76 19.99 -19.61
CA SER A 631 14.06 20.38 -20.84
C SER A 631 14.34 19.45 -22.02
N VAL A 632 15.60 19.33 -22.44
CA VAL A 632 15.93 18.76 -23.77
C VAL A 632 15.64 17.27 -23.85
N TYR A 633 16.06 16.47 -22.87
CA TYR A 633 15.98 15.01 -22.94
C TYR A 633 14.54 14.51 -22.93
N GLY A 634 13.68 15.07 -22.08
CA GLY A 634 12.24 14.76 -22.09
C GLY A 634 11.60 15.11 -23.43
N ARG A 635 11.87 16.31 -23.97
CA ARG A 635 11.34 16.73 -25.28
C ARG A 635 11.79 15.80 -26.40
N ARG A 636 13.07 15.44 -26.43
CA ARG A 636 13.62 14.51 -27.44
C ARG A 636 12.96 13.14 -27.32
N PHE A 637 12.86 12.61 -26.10
CA PHE A 637 12.23 11.31 -25.87
C PHE A 637 10.78 11.31 -26.35
N TYR A 638 10.04 12.40 -26.14
CA TYR A 638 8.65 12.60 -26.58
C TYR A 638 8.49 13.14 -28.02
N LYS A 639 9.58 13.36 -28.76
CA LYS A 639 9.60 13.93 -30.13
C LYS A 639 8.95 15.31 -30.24
N LEU A 640 9.14 16.15 -29.23
CA LEU A 640 8.65 17.52 -29.17
C LEU A 640 9.70 18.50 -29.73
N PRO A 641 9.28 19.68 -30.21
CA PRO A 641 10.22 20.76 -30.54
C PRO A 641 10.97 21.24 -29.29
N GLU A 642 12.11 21.89 -29.52
CA GLU A 642 12.86 22.60 -28.48
C GLU A 642 12.04 23.75 -27.86
N ALA A 643 12.39 24.13 -26.64
CA ALA A 643 11.72 25.23 -25.93
C ALA A 643 11.92 26.55 -26.69
N LYS A 644 10.85 27.34 -26.81
CA LYS A 644 10.85 28.66 -27.46
C LYS A 644 11.09 29.82 -26.50
N GLU A 645 10.91 29.56 -25.21
CA GLU A 645 11.11 30.54 -24.15
C GLU A 645 12.25 30.09 -23.24
N ARG A 646 12.79 31.05 -22.49
CA ARG A 646 13.82 30.81 -21.49
C ARG A 646 13.33 31.24 -20.12
N ILE A 647 13.86 30.60 -19.09
CA ILE A 647 13.70 30.99 -17.70
C ILE A 647 15.02 31.57 -17.17
N VAL A 648 14.90 32.65 -16.41
CA VAL A 648 16.02 33.33 -15.76
C VAL A 648 15.86 33.16 -14.25
N LEU A 649 16.86 32.54 -13.64
CA LEU A 649 16.94 32.23 -12.22
C LEU A 649 17.95 33.14 -11.56
N GLU A 650 17.55 33.87 -10.51
CA GLU A 650 18.42 34.84 -9.82
C GLU A 650 18.28 34.75 -8.30
N ARG A 651 19.39 34.90 -7.56
CA ARG A 651 19.33 34.97 -6.09
C ARG A 651 18.83 36.34 -5.64
N ARG A 652 17.56 36.41 -5.25
CA ARG A 652 16.90 37.63 -4.75
C ARG A 652 16.27 37.45 -3.35
N GLY A 653 16.63 36.37 -2.65
CA GLY A 653 16.04 36.03 -1.35
C GLY A 653 14.58 35.56 -1.43
N GLU A 654 14.19 34.96 -2.57
CA GLU A 654 12.86 34.35 -2.68
C GLU A 654 12.81 33.07 -1.86
N VAL A 655 11.66 32.77 -1.28
CA VAL A 655 11.47 31.58 -0.44
C VAL A 655 10.33 30.74 -0.98
N ILE A 656 10.41 29.43 -0.74
CA ILE A 656 9.32 28.51 -1.04
C ILE A 656 8.11 28.90 -0.18
N PRO A 657 6.92 29.12 -0.78
CA PRO A 657 5.74 29.46 0.00
C PRO A 657 5.29 28.27 0.86
N GLU A 658 4.82 28.54 2.08
CA GLU A 658 4.27 27.51 2.98
C GLU A 658 3.07 26.78 2.39
N SER A 659 2.22 27.52 1.67
CA SER A 659 1.06 26.98 0.99
C SER A 659 0.59 27.89 -0.15
N VAL A 660 -0.20 27.32 -1.04
CA VAL A 660 -0.91 28.02 -2.11
C VAL A 660 -2.41 27.90 -1.84
N LYS A 661 -3.15 29.01 -1.96
CA LYS A 661 -4.58 29.10 -1.61
C LYS A 661 -5.40 29.66 -2.76
N SER A 662 -6.63 29.17 -2.93
CA SER A 662 -7.60 29.80 -3.82
C SER A 662 -7.98 31.19 -3.30
N GLU A 663 -8.45 32.07 -4.18
CA GLU A 663 -8.82 33.45 -3.81
C GLU A 663 -9.90 33.49 -2.71
N ASP A 664 -10.84 32.55 -2.75
CA ASP A 664 -11.91 32.39 -1.75
C ASP A 664 -11.47 31.61 -0.50
N GLY A 665 -10.23 31.15 -0.44
CA GLY A 665 -9.67 30.35 0.65
C GLY A 665 -10.24 28.93 0.79
N SER A 666 -11.13 28.50 -0.12
CA SER A 666 -11.80 27.19 -0.04
C SER A 666 -10.87 26.00 -0.32
N VAL A 667 -9.76 26.23 -1.03
CA VAL A 667 -8.71 25.23 -1.28
C VAL A 667 -7.37 25.78 -0.83
N GLU A 668 -6.66 25.02 -0.01
CA GLU A 668 -5.27 25.30 0.39
C GLU A 668 -4.44 24.03 0.19
N VAL A 669 -3.27 24.16 -0.44
CA VAL A 669 -2.31 23.08 -0.66
C VAL A 669 -0.98 23.50 -0.04
N ALA A 670 -0.48 22.73 0.92
CA ALA A 670 0.81 22.98 1.55
C ALA A 670 1.96 22.44 0.69
N LEU A 671 3.10 23.12 0.71
CA LEU A 671 4.30 22.72 -0.02
C LEU A 671 5.29 22.02 0.91
N SER A 672 6.12 21.17 0.32
CA SER A 672 7.31 20.66 1.02
C SER A 672 8.34 21.79 1.15
N ARG A 673 9.05 21.87 2.28
CA ARG A 673 10.13 22.84 2.51
C ARG A 673 9.70 24.32 2.45
N GLY A 674 8.51 24.64 2.94
CA GLY A 674 8.08 26.03 3.13
C GLY A 674 9.12 26.82 3.91
N GLY A 675 9.43 28.04 3.44
CA GLY A 675 10.38 28.95 4.07
C GLY A 675 11.83 28.85 3.60
N ASP A 676 12.21 27.78 2.89
CA ASP A 676 13.58 27.63 2.39
C ASP A 676 13.87 28.63 1.25
N GLU A 677 15.06 29.24 1.29
CA GLU A 677 15.52 30.19 0.28
C GLU A 677 15.83 29.48 -1.05
N VAL A 678 15.35 30.07 -2.15
CA VAL A 678 15.47 29.55 -3.50
C VAL A 678 15.79 30.67 -4.50
N PHE A 679 16.17 30.29 -5.72
CA PHE A 679 16.24 31.23 -6.82
C PHE A 679 14.88 31.84 -7.13
N SER A 680 14.85 33.15 -7.33
CA SER A 680 13.72 33.79 -8.02
C SER A 680 13.69 33.37 -9.48
N LEU A 681 12.49 33.25 -10.07
CA LEU A 681 12.30 32.80 -11.44
C LEU A 681 11.51 33.82 -12.25
N THR A 682 12.02 34.17 -13.42
CA THR A 682 11.32 35.02 -14.40
C THR A 682 11.39 34.42 -15.80
N TRP A 683 10.39 34.73 -16.63
CA TRP A 683 10.35 34.30 -18.02
C TRP A 683 10.99 35.34 -18.94
N LYS A 684 11.70 34.87 -19.95
CA LYS A 684 12.32 35.67 -21.00
C LYS A 684 11.94 35.07 -22.35
N SER A 685 11.15 35.81 -23.12
CA SER A 685 10.91 35.51 -24.54
C SER A 685 12.21 35.73 -25.33
N GLU A 686 12.44 34.92 -26.37
CA GLU A 686 13.57 35.11 -27.29
C GLU A 686 13.55 36.44 -28.03
#